data_AF-A0A9E4EH89-F1
#
_entry.id   AF-A0A9E4EH89-F1
#
_cell.length_a   1.000
_cell.length_b   1.000
_cell.length_c   1.000
_cell.angle_alpha   90.00
_cell.angle_beta   90.00
_cell.angle_gamma   90.00
#
_symmetry.space_group_name_H-M   'P 1'
#
loop_
_entity.id
_entity.type
_entity.pdbx_description
1 polymer ?
#
loop_
_entity_poly.entity_id
_entity_poly.type
_entity_poly.pdbx_seq_one_letter_code
_entity_poly.pdbx_strand_id
1 'polypeptide(L)'
;MALATPFGIEISDDDATLVVTAAGSDQVFTLDAETGDVLGRVAVDEVPRGVALESDDTGAPAGAWVLNVVANTVSVVDLTSVANPTVIDTIVLEDPTHPDVKLGRMAFNDADASSTGTFSCESCHPDNHTDQLIWVLQTPICDVDGCTQIPPRLTMPVRGLRDTQPYHWDGIPGDPYGGNNTASINAAVEPNCDVGDEESCARVLVDGSLATTMCDPDDCPVNDEGKEGLLDSDVRDALARYILSVPYPPAQTRPFDNELTQRARDGFFEFSFINDSGESTGAQTCGDCHKMPFLVSSNTPGTGMDAPTWRGAYDRFIITPQARTNVIDLMRLVNMDDTFPERNIWLLGGASPDIWEMVVQGGTGFSGSFARQTTLNTATADLPLTGHILDALETSDTEGAILLQAEGARVDGDQGTAVALEFDDGLYREREGTATYSRSQLIQSAANGELVLTLTGRTGLYVDVDHPQPALWPVAAIHSQTRNVGLAFLSDELTLRINGRHVRDGAFATIDGRRVDARIRCEIGTLPDCDGEVLIVELDSAPDPGGLHFLQIQNPNGLVSNDMMIFNEQSPLDPRPGNLITSGGTFTPSLFSSHNEAPDSFRKRNNWNTVEFDGVVADISWNNEVNIDMIRAANRPWESQISHAVTVIGGQEYTLCYDAKARANRPMTAYTDTNMDRWENTSGQQFRVDLTTQYQTFKHTFTIAETDLRGRVAFDLAQSPHDVQMDNIGLYEGSECGDP
;
A
#
# COMPACT_ATOMS: atom_id res chain seq x y z
N MET A 1 -33.51 8.08 21.49
CA MET A 1 -32.14 7.96 20.99
C MET A 1 -31.60 6.61 21.39
N ALA A 2 -30.95 5.95 20.45
CA ALA A 2 -30.18 4.73 20.69
C ALA A 2 -28.92 5.05 21.52
N LEU A 3 -28.20 4.01 21.94
CA LEU A 3 -26.87 4.12 22.54
C LEU A 3 -25.89 3.50 21.54
N ALA A 4 -25.53 4.27 20.52
CA ALA A 4 -24.74 3.81 19.40
C ALA A 4 -23.25 3.69 19.78
N THR A 5 -22.60 2.66 19.25
CA THR A 5 -21.17 2.37 19.46
C THR A 5 -20.76 2.38 20.95
N PRO A 6 -21.32 1.49 21.81
CA PRO A 6 -20.80 1.30 23.17
C PRO A 6 -19.30 0.98 23.12
N PHE A 7 -18.48 1.67 23.92
CA PHE A 7 -17.02 1.62 23.78
C PHE A 7 -16.31 1.29 25.10
N GLY A 8 -16.24 2.23 26.03
CA GLY A 8 -15.65 2.04 27.36
C GLY A 8 -16.69 1.61 28.39
N ILE A 9 -16.30 0.73 29.30
CA ILE A 9 -17.14 0.17 30.38
C ILE A 9 -16.34 0.04 31.67
N GLU A 10 -16.95 0.42 32.79
CA GLU A 10 -16.46 0.19 34.14
C GLU A 10 -17.58 -0.35 35.03
N ILE A 11 -17.22 -1.04 36.10
CA ILE A 11 -18.16 -1.60 37.09
C ILE A 11 -17.90 -1.00 38.47
N SER A 12 -18.96 -0.70 39.21
CA SER A 12 -18.85 -0.24 40.61
C SER A 12 -18.26 -1.31 41.53
N ASP A 13 -17.64 -0.90 42.64
CA ASP A 13 -16.94 -1.81 43.57
C ASP A 13 -17.88 -2.81 44.28
N ASP A 14 -19.19 -2.55 44.27
CA ASP A 14 -20.24 -3.46 44.74
C ASP A 14 -20.75 -4.45 43.67
N ASP A 15 -20.19 -4.42 42.46
CA ASP A 15 -20.57 -5.20 41.28
C ASP A 15 -22.04 -4.99 40.81
N ALA A 16 -22.72 -3.93 41.26
CA ALA A 16 -24.16 -3.76 41.00
C ALA A 16 -24.47 -2.88 39.77
N THR A 17 -23.59 -1.94 39.43
CA THR A 17 -23.83 -0.95 38.36
C THR A 17 -22.68 -0.94 37.35
N LEU A 18 -23.00 -1.06 36.06
CA LEU A 18 -22.06 -0.77 34.98
C LEU A 18 -22.22 0.68 34.53
N VAL A 19 -21.10 1.35 34.27
CA VAL A 19 -21.05 2.69 33.66
C VAL A 19 -20.41 2.56 32.30
N VAL A 20 -21.15 2.92 31.26
CA VAL A 20 -20.78 2.66 29.86
C VAL A 20 -20.82 3.95 29.06
N THR A 21 -19.85 4.12 28.17
CA THR A 21 -19.80 5.20 27.18
C THR A 21 -20.36 4.72 25.85
N ALA A 22 -21.20 5.52 25.22
CA ALA A 22 -21.73 5.30 23.87
C ALA A 22 -21.12 6.33 22.92
N ALA A 23 -20.04 5.96 22.26
CA ALA A 23 -19.19 6.86 21.49
C ALA A 23 -19.92 7.50 20.31
N GLY A 24 -20.88 6.79 19.69
CA GLY A 24 -21.61 7.31 18.54
C GLY A 24 -22.82 8.16 18.92
N SER A 25 -23.17 8.27 20.21
CA SER A 25 -24.34 9.04 20.65
C SER A 25 -23.98 10.12 21.67
N ASP A 26 -22.68 10.33 21.92
CA ASP A 26 -22.18 11.31 22.90
C ASP A 26 -22.86 11.17 24.27
N GLN A 27 -23.05 9.91 24.71
CA GLN A 27 -23.70 9.58 25.98
C GLN A 27 -22.79 8.78 26.90
N VAL A 28 -23.00 8.99 28.20
CA VAL A 28 -22.70 8.02 29.25
C VAL A 28 -24.02 7.47 29.78
N PHE A 29 -24.08 6.18 30.02
CA PHE A 29 -25.25 5.54 30.59
C PHE A 29 -24.87 4.51 31.65
N THR A 30 -25.80 4.26 32.57
CA THR A 30 -25.65 3.30 33.65
C THR A 30 -26.56 2.10 33.40
N LEU A 31 -26.09 0.89 33.72
CA LEU A 31 -26.84 -0.34 33.62
C LEU A 31 -26.87 -1.05 34.96
N ASP A 32 -27.98 -1.73 35.25
CA ASP A 32 -28.00 -2.79 36.26
C ASP A 32 -27.14 -3.96 35.75
N ALA A 33 -26.13 -4.37 36.52
CA ALA A 33 -25.18 -5.40 36.10
C ALA A 33 -25.80 -6.81 36.03
N GLU A 34 -26.89 -7.07 36.76
CA GLU A 34 -27.56 -8.37 36.77
C GLU A 34 -28.60 -8.47 35.65
N THR A 35 -29.42 -7.43 35.44
CA THR A 35 -30.52 -7.46 34.46
C THR A 35 -30.16 -6.91 33.09
N GLY A 36 -29.15 -6.04 33.01
CA GLY A 36 -28.83 -5.27 31.82
C GLY A 36 -29.80 -4.12 31.54
N ASP A 37 -30.65 -3.74 32.50
CA ASP A 37 -31.57 -2.62 32.35
C ASP A 37 -30.82 -1.29 32.38
N VAL A 38 -31.14 -0.39 31.46
CA VAL A 38 -30.64 1.00 31.48
C VAL A 38 -31.29 1.77 32.63
N LEU A 39 -30.46 2.21 33.58
CA LEU A 39 -30.90 2.92 34.78
C LEU A 39 -30.99 4.43 34.53
N GLY A 40 -29.96 5.01 33.91
CA GLY A 40 -29.85 6.44 33.65
C GLY A 40 -28.89 6.74 32.50
N ARG A 41 -28.92 7.98 32.02
CA ARG A 41 -28.03 8.48 30.95
C ARG A 41 -27.80 9.98 31.06
N VAL A 42 -26.67 10.43 30.54
CA VAL A 42 -26.29 11.84 30.48
C VAL A 42 -25.49 12.10 29.19
N ALA A 43 -25.75 13.25 28.57
CA ALA A 43 -24.94 13.72 27.44
C ALA A 43 -23.58 14.21 27.94
N VAL A 44 -22.54 13.90 27.19
CA VAL A 44 -21.17 14.40 27.35
C VAL A 44 -20.71 15.01 26.03
N ASP A 45 -19.47 15.49 25.95
CA ASP A 45 -18.93 15.98 24.67
C ASP A 45 -18.63 14.80 23.71
N GLU A 46 -18.17 15.14 22.51
CA GLU A 46 -18.15 14.24 21.35
C GLU A 46 -17.20 13.03 21.50
N VAL A 47 -17.75 11.86 21.18
CA VAL A 47 -17.07 10.56 21.08
C VAL A 47 -16.45 10.10 22.41
N PRO A 48 -17.27 9.87 23.46
CA PRO A 48 -16.81 9.32 24.72
C PRO A 48 -16.34 7.87 24.53
N ARG A 49 -15.06 7.59 24.82
CA ARG A 49 -14.49 6.23 24.68
C ARG A 49 -13.82 5.72 25.96
N GLY A 50 -13.26 6.61 26.79
CA GLY A 50 -12.63 6.25 28.06
C GLY A 50 -13.54 6.61 29.24
N VAL A 51 -13.57 5.77 30.27
CA VAL A 51 -14.25 6.07 31.54
C VAL A 51 -13.38 5.58 32.69
N ALA A 52 -13.21 6.42 33.71
CA ALA A 52 -12.63 6.05 34.99
C ALA A 52 -13.69 6.29 36.08
N LEU A 53 -13.98 5.26 36.88
CA LEU A 53 -15.07 5.26 37.85
C LEU A 53 -14.54 5.42 39.27
N GLU A 54 -15.22 6.22 40.08
CA GLU A 54 -15.05 6.31 41.53
C GLU A 54 -16.30 5.76 42.22
N SER A 55 -16.08 4.84 43.17
CA SER A 55 -17.12 4.31 44.06
C SER A 55 -17.04 4.98 45.44
N ASP A 56 -18.17 5.09 46.13
CA ASP A 56 -18.22 5.55 47.52
C ASP A 56 -17.82 4.45 48.51
N ASP A 57 -17.81 4.77 49.81
CA ASP A 57 -17.48 3.83 50.90
C ASP A 57 -18.39 2.58 50.95
N THR A 58 -19.54 2.59 50.28
CA THR A 58 -20.47 1.45 50.17
C THR A 58 -20.20 0.58 48.94
N GLY A 59 -19.34 1.05 48.04
CA GLY A 59 -19.03 0.44 46.75
C GLY A 59 -19.96 0.87 45.62
N ALA A 60 -20.94 1.74 45.89
CA ALA A 60 -21.83 2.29 44.88
C ALA A 60 -21.11 3.39 44.06
N PRO A 61 -21.45 3.58 42.78
CA PRO A 61 -20.80 4.61 41.96
C PRO A 61 -21.09 6.02 42.51
N ALA A 62 -20.05 6.85 42.62
CA ALA A 62 -20.11 8.21 43.15
C ALA A 62 -19.81 9.27 42.08
N GLY A 63 -18.84 9.01 41.21
CA GLY A 63 -18.47 9.91 40.12
C GLY A 63 -17.65 9.21 39.04
N ALA A 64 -17.50 9.84 37.88
CA ALA A 64 -16.69 9.33 36.79
C ALA A 64 -15.99 10.44 36.00
N TRP A 65 -14.84 10.10 35.41
CA TRP A 65 -14.14 10.92 34.41
C TRP A 65 -14.21 10.24 33.06
N VAL A 66 -14.74 10.96 32.07
CA VAL A 66 -15.02 10.42 30.75
C VAL A 66 -14.18 11.15 29.71
N LEU A 67 -13.31 10.41 29.03
CA LEU A 67 -12.49 10.95 27.95
C LEU A 67 -13.30 11.00 26.65
N ASN A 68 -13.60 12.21 26.21
CA ASN A 68 -14.25 12.52 24.94
C ASN A 68 -13.14 12.68 23.90
N VAL A 69 -12.84 11.60 23.18
CA VAL A 69 -11.58 11.46 22.43
C VAL A 69 -11.50 12.39 21.24
N VAL A 70 -12.64 12.72 20.62
CA VAL A 70 -12.66 13.63 19.46
C VAL A 70 -12.86 15.08 19.89
N ALA A 71 -13.63 15.33 20.95
CA ALA A 71 -13.73 16.65 21.55
C ALA A 71 -12.41 17.15 22.16
N ASN A 72 -11.49 16.23 22.51
CA ASN A 72 -10.31 16.51 23.33
C ASN A 72 -10.71 17.14 24.68
N THR A 73 -11.70 16.55 25.35
CA THR A 73 -12.15 16.98 26.69
C THR A 73 -12.29 15.79 27.64
N VAL A 74 -12.30 16.07 28.94
CA VAL A 74 -12.68 15.11 29.98
C VAL A 74 -13.92 15.63 30.71
N SER A 75 -15.05 14.95 30.55
CA SER A 75 -16.26 15.23 31.33
C SER A 75 -16.15 14.63 32.73
N VAL A 76 -16.49 15.42 33.75
CA VAL A 76 -16.61 14.97 35.14
C VAL A 76 -18.10 14.76 35.42
N VAL A 77 -18.48 13.52 35.72
CA VAL A 77 -19.86 13.08 35.88
C VAL A 77 -20.13 12.74 37.34
N ASP A 78 -21.19 13.31 37.91
CA ASP A 78 -21.76 12.91 39.21
C ASP A 78 -22.68 11.70 39.01
N LEU A 79 -22.37 10.62 39.72
CA LEU A 79 -23.08 9.33 39.69
C LEU A 79 -23.79 8.99 41.01
N THR A 80 -23.84 9.92 41.97
CA THR A 80 -24.56 9.74 43.24
C THR A 80 -26.05 9.38 43.05
N SER A 81 -26.63 9.73 41.90
CA SER A 81 -27.89 9.19 41.41
C SER A 81 -27.71 8.46 40.08
N VAL A 82 -27.56 7.13 40.11
CA VAL A 82 -27.39 6.32 38.89
C VAL A 82 -28.56 6.44 37.90
N ALA A 83 -29.76 6.79 38.37
CA ALA A 83 -30.92 7.03 37.51
C ALA A 83 -30.92 8.42 36.85
N ASN A 84 -30.17 9.38 37.40
CA ASN A 84 -30.07 10.75 36.92
C ASN A 84 -28.62 11.25 36.98
N PRO A 85 -27.69 10.63 36.23
CA PRO A 85 -26.32 11.10 36.18
C PRO A 85 -26.25 12.53 35.61
N THR A 86 -25.27 13.33 36.05
CA THR A 86 -25.12 14.72 35.59
C THR A 86 -23.66 15.08 35.35
N VAL A 87 -23.36 15.86 34.30
CA VAL A 87 -22.03 16.44 34.10
C VAL A 87 -21.89 17.66 35.01
N ILE A 88 -20.86 17.66 35.85
CA ILE A 88 -20.58 18.74 36.81
C ILE A 88 -19.41 19.63 36.41
N ASP A 89 -18.52 19.15 35.53
CA ASP A 89 -17.41 19.92 34.95
C ASP A 89 -16.95 19.31 33.62
N THR A 90 -16.27 20.10 32.79
CA THR A 90 -15.62 19.65 31.56
C THR A 90 -14.22 20.24 31.47
N ILE A 91 -13.20 19.38 31.47
CA ILE A 91 -11.80 19.77 31.39
C ILE A 91 -11.37 19.76 29.92
N VAL A 92 -10.98 20.92 29.38
CA VAL A 92 -10.48 21.04 28.00
C VAL A 92 -9.00 20.63 27.94
N LEU A 93 -8.66 19.77 26.98
CA LEU A 93 -7.29 19.36 26.70
C LEU A 93 -6.72 20.17 25.52
N GLU A 94 -5.39 20.22 25.42
CA GLU A 94 -4.73 20.79 24.25
C GLU A 94 -4.97 19.91 23.02
N ASP A 95 -5.33 20.54 21.91
CA ASP A 95 -5.62 19.87 20.64
C ASP A 95 -5.13 20.73 19.47
N PRO A 96 -4.04 20.35 18.81
CA PRO A 96 -3.51 21.07 17.66
C PRO A 96 -4.20 20.68 16.34
N THR A 97 -5.22 19.81 16.36
CA THR A 97 -5.91 19.34 15.15
C THR A 97 -6.55 20.51 14.40
N HIS A 98 -6.43 20.51 13.07
CA HIS A 98 -7.09 21.51 12.22
C HIS A 98 -8.60 21.57 12.52
N PRO A 99 -9.21 22.76 12.72
CA PRO A 99 -10.61 22.89 13.15
C PRO A 99 -11.61 22.11 12.28
N ASP A 100 -11.49 22.20 10.94
CA ASP A 100 -12.38 21.46 10.03
C ASP A 100 -12.17 19.94 10.09
N VAL A 101 -10.93 19.49 10.31
CA VAL A 101 -10.62 18.06 10.48
C VAL A 101 -11.25 17.56 11.77
N LYS A 102 -11.20 18.35 12.84
CA LYS A 102 -11.87 18.04 14.11
C LYS A 102 -13.39 17.96 13.94
N LEU A 103 -14.00 18.96 13.30
CA LEU A 103 -15.44 18.98 13.04
C LEU A 103 -15.89 17.80 12.16
N GLY A 104 -15.15 17.52 11.08
CA GLY A 104 -15.44 16.37 10.22
C GLY A 104 -15.28 15.03 10.93
N ARG A 105 -14.30 14.92 11.83
CA ARG A 105 -14.11 13.72 12.67
C ARG A 105 -15.25 13.51 13.67
N MET A 106 -15.80 14.59 14.23
CA MET A 106 -17.01 14.52 15.07
C MET A 106 -18.17 13.94 14.25
N ALA A 107 -18.45 14.55 13.08
CA ALA A 107 -19.50 14.09 12.18
C ALA A 107 -19.33 12.64 11.71
N PHE A 108 -18.09 12.19 11.47
CA PHE A 108 -17.79 10.82 11.08
C PHE A 108 -18.16 9.79 12.15
N ASN A 109 -18.06 10.17 13.43
CA ASN A 109 -18.36 9.30 14.57
C ASN A 109 -19.80 9.42 15.07
N ASP A 110 -20.50 10.50 14.73
CA ASP A 110 -21.86 10.80 15.16
C ASP A 110 -22.89 9.88 14.49
N ALA A 111 -23.65 9.13 15.30
CA ALA A 111 -24.69 8.23 14.82
C ALA A 111 -25.98 8.96 14.43
N ASP A 112 -26.17 10.21 14.84
CA ASP A 112 -27.26 11.07 14.37
C ASP A 112 -27.04 11.51 12.91
N ALA A 113 -25.88 11.18 12.30
CA ALA A 113 -25.70 11.24 10.86
C ALA A 113 -26.58 10.22 10.10
N SER A 114 -27.03 9.13 10.76
CA SER A 114 -27.98 8.18 10.18
C SER A 114 -29.42 8.45 10.61
N SER A 115 -30.37 8.16 9.73
CA SER A 115 -31.81 8.31 10.01
C SER A 115 -32.30 7.49 11.21
N THR A 116 -31.57 6.43 11.57
CA THR A 116 -31.91 5.57 12.70
C THR A 116 -31.26 6.00 14.02
N GLY A 117 -30.23 6.86 13.99
CA GLY A 117 -29.44 7.22 15.17
C GLY A 117 -28.62 6.06 15.75
N THR A 118 -28.40 4.99 14.98
CA THR A 118 -27.74 3.75 15.44
C THR A 118 -26.41 3.45 14.77
N PHE A 119 -26.09 4.13 13.68
CA PHE A 119 -24.87 3.92 12.89
C PHE A 119 -24.25 5.26 12.57
N SER A 120 -22.92 5.32 12.61
CA SER A 120 -22.11 6.42 12.08
C SER A 120 -21.18 5.88 10.99
N CYS A 121 -20.45 6.76 10.30
CA CYS A 121 -19.45 6.32 9.33
C CYS A 121 -18.41 5.38 9.99
N GLU A 122 -18.00 5.68 11.22
CA GLU A 122 -17.11 4.86 12.05
C GLU A 122 -17.63 3.44 12.30
N SER A 123 -18.95 3.21 12.25
CA SER A 123 -19.51 1.88 12.50
C SER A 123 -19.14 0.86 11.41
N CYS A 124 -19.03 1.30 10.16
CA CYS A 124 -18.57 0.47 9.03
C CYS A 124 -17.08 0.67 8.74
N HIS A 125 -16.54 1.84 9.09
CA HIS A 125 -15.14 2.22 8.88
C HIS A 125 -14.39 2.43 10.21
N PRO A 126 -14.32 1.42 11.09
CA PRO A 126 -13.74 1.58 12.43
C PRO A 126 -12.29 2.06 12.36
N ASP A 127 -11.96 3.10 13.13
CA ASP A 127 -10.70 3.84 13.07
C ASP A 127 -10.28 4.22 11.64
N ASN A 128 -11.25 4.66 10.82
CA ASN A 128 -11.13 5.00 9.40
C ASN A 128 -10.75 3.82 8.50
N HIS A 129 -10.91 2.60 9.00
CA HIS A 129 -10.48 1.39 8.33
C HIS A 129 -11.68 0.64 7.71
N THR A 130 -11.66 -0.68 7.73
CA THR A 130 -12.74 -1.53 7.22
C THR A 130 -13.20 -2.51 8.30
N ASP A 131 -14.52 -2.69 8.42
CA ASP A 131 -15.14 -3.73 9.26
C ASP A 131 -15.01 -5.14 8.68
N GLN A 132 -14.56 -5.27 7.42
CA GLN A 132 -14.47 -6.51 6.65
C GLN A 132 -15.80 -7.26 6.51
N LEU A 133 -16.92 -6.55 6.67
CA LEU A 133 -18.24 -7.10 6.50
C LEU A 133 -18.71 -6.88 5.06
N ILE A 134 -19.53 -7.82 4.60
CA ILE A 134 -20.21 -7.73 3.31
C ILE A 134 -21.57 -7.10 3.53
N TRP A 135 -21.81 -6.00 2.84
CA TRP A 135 -23.05 -5.26 2.93
C TRP A 135 -23.84 -5.33 1.62
N VAL A 136 -25.15 -5.50 1.74
CA VAL A 136 -26.11 -5.29 0.64
C VAL A 136 -26.78 -3.95 0.90
N LEU A 137 -26.07 -2.88 0.52
CA LEU A 137 -26.55 -1.50 0.58
C LEU A 137 -27.14 -1.12 -0.77
N GLN A 138 -27.69 0.09 -0.91
CA GLN A 138 -28.34 0.58 -2.13
C GLN A 138 -27.33 0.86 -3.27
N THR A 139 -26.52 -0.13 -3.65
CA THR A 139 -25.59 -0.06 -4.77
C THR A 139 -26.35 -0.13 -6.10
N PRO A 140 -25.81 0.47 -7.18
CA PRO A 140 -26.47 0.44 -8.48
C PRO A 140 -26.65 -0.99 -9.01
N ILE A 141 -27.82 -1.26 -9.58
CA ILE A 141 -28.06 -2.46 -10.40
C ILE A 141 -27.55 -2.18 -11.81
N CYS A 142 -26.84 -3.13 -12.41
CA CYS A 142 -26.26 -2.96 -13.75
C CYS A 142 -27.32 -2.78 -14.84
N ASP A 143 -27.01 -1.97 -15.87
CA ASP A 143 -27.92 -1.59 -16.97
C ASP A 143 -28.10 -2.65 -18.07
N VAL A 144 -27.75 -3.91 -17.78
CA VAL A 144 -27.82 -5.02 -18.75
C VAL A 144 -28.88 -6.04 -18.37
N ASP A 145 -29.60 -6.53 -19.38
CA ASP A 145 -30.62 -7.55 -19.25
C ASP A 145 -30.13 -8.76 -18.45
N GLY A 146 -30.80 -9.04 -17.33
CA GLY A 146 -30.47 -10.13 -16.40
C GLY A 146 -29.73 -9.70 -15.14
N CYS A 147 -29.20 -8.47 -15.07
CA CYS A 147 -28.77 -7.85 -13.83
C CYS A 147 -30.00 -7.40 -13.02
N THR A 148 -30.44 -8.24 -12.08
CA THR A 148 -31.60 -7.92 -11.22
C THR A 148 -31.26 -7.84 -9.74
N GLN A 149 -29.99 -8.07 -9.38
CA GLN A 149 -29.55 -8.13 -7.99
C GLN A 149 -28.68 -6.93 -7.66
N ILE A 150 -28.94 -6.33 -6.50
CA ILE A 150 -28.05 -5.36 -5.85
C ILE A 150 -26.78 -6.11 -5.45
N PRO A 151 -25.61 -5.76 -6.03
CA PRO A 151 -24.40 -6.50 -5.76
C PRO A 151 -23.84 -6.15 -4.37
N PRO A 152 -23.52 -7.14 -3.52
CA PRO A 152 -22.92 -6.88 -2.22
C PRO A 152 -21.53 -6.26 -2.35
N ARG A 153 -21.13 -5.45 -1.38
CA ARG A 153 -19.82 -4.78 -1.32
C ARG A 153 -19.15 -5.00 0.03
N LEU A 154 -17.82 -5.13 0.00
CA LEU A 154 -16.99 -4.99 1.18
C LEU A 154 -16.71 -3.51 1.44
N THR A 155 -16.70 -3.12 2.71
CA THR A 155 -16.32 -1.77 3.13
C THR A 155 -14.88 -1.45 2.69
N MET A 156 -14.69 -0.31 2.02
CA MET A 156 -13.36 0.20 1.65
C MET A 156 -12.75 1.02 2.80
N PRO A 157 -11.43 1.00 3.00
CA PRO A 157 -10.79 1.85 3.99
C PRO A 157 -10.84 3.32 3.57
N VAL A 158 -10.96 4.21 4.56
CA VAL A 158 -10.82 5.67 4.40
C VAL A 158 -9.36 6.09 4.51
N ARG A 159 -8.51 5.29 5.18
CA ARG A 159 -7.06 5.54 5.23
C ARG A 159 -6.44 5.66 3.85
N GLY A 160 -5.71 6.75 3.63
CA GLY A 160 -5.04 7.02 2.36
C GLY A 160 -5.99 7.28 1.21
N LEU A 161 -7.16 7.89 1.47
CA LEU A 161 -8.13 8.20 0.42
C LEU A 161 -7.59 9.21 -0.60
N ARG A 162 -6.80 10.18 -0.13
CA ARG A 162 -6.19 11.23 -0.94
C ARG A 162 -5.44 10.67 -2.15
N ASP A 163 -5.64 11.27 -3.31
CA ASP A 163 -5.05 10.94 -4.61
C ASP A 163 -5.38 9.53 -5.15
N THR A 164 -6.41 8.87 -4.59
CA THR A 164 -6.81 7.51 -5.01
C THR A 164 -8.16 7.44 -5.70
N GLN A 165 -8.69 8.55 -6.21
CA GLN A 165 -9.97 8.60 -6.92
C GLN A 165 -10.06 7.54 -8.04
N PRO A 166 -11.25 7.00 -8.34
CA PRO A 166 -12.54 7.26 -7.68
C PRO A 166 -12.64 6.58 -6.31
N TYR A 167 -13.59 6.99 -5.47
CA TYR A 167 -13.59 6.55 -4.07
C TYR A 167 -14.40 5.30 -3.75
N HIS A 168 -15.27 4.85 -4.65
CA HIS A 168 -16.15 3.72 -4.42
C HIS A 168 -15.87 2.55 -5.38
N TRP A 169 -16.17 1.32 -4.96
CA TRP A 169 -15.99 0.10 -5.76
C TRP A 169 -16.67 0.15 -7.12
N ASP A 170 -17.80 0.85 -7.20
CA ASP A 170 -18.58 0.94 -8.44
C ASP A 170 -18.01 1.98 -9.41
N GLY A 171 -16.98 2.73 -9.02
CA GLY A 171 -16.50 3.89 -9.77
C GLY A 171 -17.35 5.14 -9.58
N ILE A 172 -18.40 5.07 -8.77
CA ILE A 172 -19.21 6.21 -8.32
C ILE A 172 -19.74 5.88 -6.91
N PRO A 173 -19.98 6.88 -6.05
CA PRO A 173 -19.75 8.33 -6.23
C PRO A 173 -18.27 8.76 -6.11
N GLY A 174 -17.97 10.02 -6.49
CA GLY A 174 -16.66 10.64 -6.33
C GLY A 174 -15.66 10.27 -7.43
N ASP A 175 -16.06 10.42 -8.69
CA ASP A 175 -15.27 10.07 -9.87
C ASP A 175 -14.98 11.29 -10.76
N PRO A 176 -13.72 11.75 -10.79
CA PRO A 176 -13.29 12.87 -11.63
C PRO A 176 -12.90 12.46 -13.05
N TYR A 177 -12.85 11.16 -13.37
CA TYR A 177 -12.36 10.67 -14.64
C TYR A 177 -13.48 10.26 -15.59
N GLY A 178 -14.61 9.81 -15.05
CA GLY A 178 -15.68 9.21 -15.84
C GLY A 178 -15.24 7.85 -16.41
N GLY A 179 -16.16 7.20 -17.12
CA GLY A 179 -15.92 5.84 -17.61
C GLY A 179 -17.14 4.93 -17.47
N ASN A 180 -16.90 3.62 -17.55
CA ASN A 180 -17.95 2.63 -17.41
C ASN A 180 -18.00 2.17 -15.95
N ASN A 181 -19.10 2.46 -15.27
CA ASN A 181 -19.32 2.05 -13.88
C ASN A 181 -20.37 0.95 -13.77
N THR A 182 -20.58 0.44 -12.55
CA THR A 182 -21.58 -0.61 -12.29
C THR A 182 -22.98 -0.23 -12.78
N ALA A 183 -23.35 1.05 -12.74
CA ALA A 183 -24.64 1.54 -13.21
C ALA A 183 -24.74 1.67 -14.73
N SER A 184 -23.61 1.74 -15.45
CA SER A 184 -23.55 1.78 -16.91
C SER A 184 -22.36 0.99 -17.44
N ILE A 185 -22.53 -0.32 -17.60
CA ILE A 185 -21.40 -1.22 -17.90
C ILE A 185 -21.00 -1.20 -19.38
N ASN A 186 -21.93 -0.81 -20.26
CA ASN A 186 -21.72 -0.78 -21.71
C ASN A 186 -21.57 0.63 -22.30
N ALA A 187 -21.70 1.67 -21.48
CA ALA A 187 -21.59 3.06 -21.95
C ALA A 187 -20.84 3.91 -20.93
N ALA A 188 -19.92 4.73 -21.43
CA ALA A 188 -19.18 5.64 -20.59
C ALA A 188 -20.10 6.77 -20.10
N VAL A 189 -19.95 7.13 -18.83
CA VAL A 189 -20.57 8.31 -18.23
C VAL A 189 -19.54 9.41 -18.01
N GLU A 190 -20.03 10.65 -17.94
CA GLU A 190 -19.20 11.81 -17.62
C GLU A 190 -18.77 11.80 -16.14
N PRO A 191 -17.63 12.45 -15.81
CA PRO A 191 -17.22 12.71 -14.42
C PRO A 191 -18.34 13.36 -13.59
N ASN A 192 -18.36 13.07 -12.29
CA ASN A 192 -19.30 13.67 -11.34
C ASN A 192 -18.66 14.64 -10.34
N CYS A 193 -17.35 14.85 -10.42
CA CYS A 193 -16.58 15.84 -9.66
C CYS A 193 -15.39 16.37 -10.48
N ASP A 194 -14.64 17.33 -9.95
CA ASP A 194 -13.52 17.97 -10.65
C ASP A 194 -12.19 17.26 -10.35
N VAL A 195 -11.41 16.96 -11.39
CA VAL A 195 -10.07 16.36 -11.28
C VAL A 195 -9.05 17.28 -10.61
N GLY A 196 -9.25 18.61 -10.67
CA GLY A 196 -8.41 19.60 -10.03
C GLY A 196 -8.84 19.98 -8.61
N ASP A 197 -9.98 19.48 -8.14
CA ASP A 197 -10.53 19.75 -6.81
C ASP A 197 -10.98 18.44 -6.16
N GLU A 198 -10.06 17.83 -5.46
CA GLU A 198 -10.27 16.56 -4.77
C GLU A 198 -11.35 16.63 -3.68
N GLU A 199 -11.48 17.76 -2.97
CA GLU A 199 -12.51 17.95 -1.94
C GLU A 199 -13.90 17.91 -2.58
N SER A 200 -14.06 18.37 -3.82
CA SER A 200 -15.31 18.22 -4.59
C SER A 200 -15.70 16.74 -4.78
N CYS A 201 -14.74 15.85 -5.04
CA CYS A 201 -14.99 14.42 -5.18
C CYS A 201 -15.35 13.77 -3.84
N ALA A 202 -14.67 14.16 -2.77
CA ALA A 202 -14.99 13.70 -1.42
C ALA A 202 -16.38 14.17 -0.99
N ARG A 203 -16.77 15.40 -1.32
CA ARG A 203 -18.11 15.93 -1.06
C ARG A 203 -19.20 15.15 -1.80
N VAL A 204 -18.97 14.77 -3.06
CA VAL A 204 -19.90 13.91 -3.82
C VAL A 204 -20.06 12.53 -3.19
N LEU A 205 -18.97 11.95 -2.67
CA LEU A 205 -19.02 10.71 -1.89
C LEU A 205 -19.84 10.87 -0.61
N VAL A 206 -19.59 11.92 0.18
CA VAL A 206 -20.30 12.21 1.43
C VAL A 206 -21.80 12.40 1.17
N ASP A 207 -22.16 13.24 0.19
CA ASP A 207 -23.55 13.49 -0.19
C ASP A 207 -24.25 12.18 -0.61
N GLY A 208 -23.58 11.36 -1.42
CA GLY A 208 -24.12 10.07 -1.86
C GLY A 208 -24.32 9.06 -0.72
N SER A 209 -23.36 8.94 0.19
CA SER A 209 -23.44 8.04 1.35
C SER A 209 -24.56 8.46 2.31
N LEU A 210 -24.73 9.77 2.54
CA LEU A 210 -25.78 10.31 3.41
C LEU A 210 -27.18 10.13 2.82
N ALA A 211 -27.32 10.25 1.50
CA ALA A 211 -28.59 10.06 0.80
C ALA A 211 -29.00 8.58 0.65
N THR A 212 -28.04 7.66 0.75
CA THR A 212 -28.27 6.23 0.51
C THR A 212 -28.00 5.39 1.77
N THR A 213 -26.75 4.97 1.99
CA THR A 213 -26.35 4.06 3.06
C THR A 213 -26.76 4.52 4.46
N MET A 214 -26.73 5.83 4.72
CA MET A 214 -27.06 6.38 6.04
C MET A 214 -28.53 6.81 6.17
N CYS A 215 -29.34 6.63 5.13
CA CYS A 215 -30.73 7.09 5.11
C CYS A 215 -31.75 5.95 5.08
N ASP A 216 -32.94 6.24 5.61
CA ASP A 216 -34.09 5.36 5.41
C ASP A 216 -34.62 5.60 3.99
N PRO A 217 -34.74 4.57 3.14
CA PRO A 217 -35.16 4.73 1.75
C PRO A 217 -36.60 5.25 1.60
N ASP A 218 -37.44 5.11 2.63
CA ASP A 218 -38.84 5.56 2.60
C ASP A 218 -39.03 6.94 3.26
N ASP A 219 -38.10 7.40 4.09
CA ASP A 219 -38.23 8.65 4.88
C ASP A 219 -36.86 9.32 5.12
N CYS A 220 -36.20 9.72 4.03
CA CYS A 220 -34.91 10.40 4.12
C CYS A 220 -35.10 11.92 4.36
N PRO A 221 -34.59 12.49 5.47
CA PRO A 221 -34.64 13.92 5.72
C PRO A 221 -33.77 14.69 4.72
N VAL A 222 -34.02 16.00 4.60
CA VAL A 222 -33.20 16.91 3.79
C VAL A 222 -32.53 17.96 4.65
N ASN A 223 -31.31 18.33 4.28
CA ASN A 223 -30.51 19.33 4.98
C ASN A 223 -30.85 20.78 4.57
N ASP A 224 -30.07 21.73 5.06
CA ASP A 224 -30.13 23.17 4.75
C ASP A 224 -29.98 23.54 3.25
N GLU A 225 -29.43 22.66 2.42
CA GLU A 225 -29.34 22.80 0.96
C GLU A 225 -30.46 22.09 0.19
N GLY A 226 -31.34 21.37 0.89
CA GLY A 226 -32.37 20.52 0.28
C GLY A 226 -31.83 19.21 -0.30
N LYS A 227 -30.62 18.77 0.10
CA LYS A 227 -30.07 17.45 -0.23
C LYS A 227 -30.49 16.43 0.82
N GLU A 228 -30.71 15.19 0.39
CA GLU A 228 -31.01 14.06 1.26
C GLU A 228 -29.88 13.79 2.28
N GLY A 229 -30.24 13.39 3.50
CA GLY A 229 -29.36 13.14 4.65
C GLY A 229 -29.36 14.23 5.73
N LEU A 230 -29.05 13.86 6.99
CA LEU A 230 -29.23 14.71 8.18
C LEU A 230 -28.18 15.82 8.38
N LEU A 231 -27.00 15.69 7.79
CA LEU A 231 -25.91 16.67 8.00
C LEU A 231 -26.08 17.91 7.12
N ASP A 232 -25.88 19.10 7.70
CA ASP A 232 -25.87 20.39 6.99
C ASP A 232 -24.58 20.60 6.19
N SER A 233 -24.60 21.58 5.28
CA SER A 233 -23.55 21.73 4.26
C SER A 233 -22.15 21.94 4.83
N ASP A 234 -21.99 22.76 5.86
CA ASP A 234 -20.70 23.05 6.50
C ASP A 234 -20.10 21.81 7.16
N VAL A 235 -20.94 20.99 7.81
CA VAL A 235 -20.52 19.71 8.40
C VAL A 235 -20.12 18.71 7.32
N ARG A 236 -20.84 18.67 6.19
CA ARG A 236 -20.48 17.80 5.05
C ARG A 236 -19.16 18.21 4.39
N ASP A 237 -18.86 19.51 4.29
CA ASP A 237 -17.56 20.01 3.82
C ASP A 237 -16.43 19.61 4.78
N ALA A 238 -16.64 19.80 6.09
CA ALA A 238 -15.68 19.37 7.11
C ALA A 238 -15.44 17.84 7.07
N LEU A 239 -16.50 17.05 6.87
CA LEU A 239 -16.42 15.60 6.72
C LEU A 239 -15.65 15.19 5.46
N ALA A 240 -15.90 15.86 4.32
CA ALA A 240 -15.15 15.63 3.08
C ALA A 240 -13.66 15.93 3.25
N ARG A 241 -13.32 17.02 3.95
CA ARG A 241 -11.93 17.36 4.29
C ARG A 241 -11.30 16.38 5.27
N TYR A 242 -12.05 15.89 6.26
CA TYR A 242 -11.60 14.89 7.22
C TYR A 242 -11.19 13.58 6.56
N ILE A 243 -12.04 13.00 5.69
CA ILE A 243 -11.75 11.70 5.07
C ILE A 243 -10.51 11.73 4.17
N LEU A 244 -10.13 12.91 3.64
CA LEU A 244 -8.90 13.13 2.87
C LEU A 244 -7.67 13.43 3.75
N SER A 245 -7.86 13.66 5.05
CA SER A 245 -6.77 13.94 6.00
C SER A 245 -6.21 12.67 6.64
N VAL A 246 -6.88 11.52 6.48
CA VAL A 246 -6.47 10.26 7.10
C VAL A 246 -5.31 9.64 6.32
N PRO A 247 -4.09 9.57 6.89
CA PRO A 247 -2.93 9.03 6.18
C PRO A 247 -2.98 7.49 6.09
N TYR A 248 -2.14 6.94 5.24
CA TYR A 248 -1.77 5.53 5.31
C TYR A 248 -1.07 5.19 6.63
N PRO A 249 -1.14 3.94 7.11
CA PRO A 249 -0.36 3.51 8.28
C PRO A 249 1.15 3.54 7.97
N PRO A 250 2.01 3.73 8.99
CA PRO A 250 3.45 3.49 8.84
C PRO A 250 3.74 2.05 8.41
N ALA A 251 4.78 1.85 7.62
CA ALA A 251 5.20 0.52 7.18
C ALA A 251 5.59 -0.36 8.38
N GLN A 252 4.83 -1.44 8.59
CA GLN A 252 4.87 -2.25 9.80
C GLN A 252 6.26 -2.84 10.09
N THR A 253 6.92 -3.36 9.06
CA THR A 253 8.19 -4.09 9.19
C THR A 253 9.35 -3.40 8.48
N ARG A 254 9.17 -2.16 7.98
CA ARG A 254 10.28 -1.35 7.45
C ARG A 254 11.40 -1.30 8.51
N PRO A 255 12.63 -1.71 8.17
CA PRO A 255 13.76 -1.60 9.07
C PRO A 255 13.91 -0.20 9.66
N PHE A 256 14.32 -0.15 10.93
CA PHE A 256 14.40 1.11 11.71
C PHE A 256 15.50 2.06 11.22
N ASP A 257 16.39 1.58 10.37
CA ASP A 257 17.43 2.33 9.67
C ASP A 257 16.95 2.93 8.34
N ASN A 258 15.66 2.75 8.04
CA ASN A 258 14.95 3.24 6.86
C ASN A 258 15.33 2.57 5.53
N GLU A 259 16.13 1.50 5.52
CA GLU A 259 16.51 0.82 4.27
C GLU A 259 15.59 -0.36 3.94
N LEU A 260 15.19 -0.51 2.66
CA LEU A 260 14.49 -1.71 2.20
C LEU A 260 15.43 -2.93 2.23
N THR A 261 14.95 -4.04 2.77
CA THR A 261 15.64 -5.33 2.63
C THR A 261 15.69 -5.79 1.18
N GLN A 262 16.67 -6.63 0.82
CA GLN A 262 16.78 -7.17 -0.55
C GLN A 262 15.49 -7.87 -1.00
N ARG A 263 14.84 -8.63 -0.11
CA ARG A 263 13.58 -9.32 -0.43
C ARG A 263 12.45 -8.36 -0.77
N ALA A 264 12.35 -7.23 -0.07
CA ALA A 264 11.35 -6.23 -0.41
C ALA A 264 11.65 -5.61 -1.78
N ARG A 265 12.92 -5.30 -2.08
CA ARG A 265 13.36 -4.80 -3.39
C ARG A 265 13.02 -5.78 -4.51
N ASP A 266 13.31 -7.06 -4.31
CA ASP A 266 12.96 -8.13 -5.23
C ASP A 266 11.44 -8.22 -5.41
N GLY A 267 10.67 -8.06 -4.33
CA GLY A 267 9.20 -8.01 -4.35
C GLY A 267 8.62 -6.85 -5.16
N PHE A 268 9.16 -5.63 -5.01
CA PHE A 268 8.77 -4.47 -5.83
C PHE A 268 9.01 -4.72 -7.32
N PHE A 269 10.17 -5.30 -7.64
CA PHE A 269 10.51 -5.66 -9.01
C PHE A 269 9.59 -6.76 -9.55
N GLU A 270 9.38 -7.83 -8.78
CA GLU A 270 8.52 -8.95 -9.13
C GLU A 270 7.09 -8.48 -9.38
N PHE A 271 6.53 -7.73 -8.45
CA PHE A 271 5.18 -7.17 -8.54
C PHE A 271 4.95 -6.37 -9.82
N SER A 272 5.97 -5.62 -10.23
CA SER A 272 5.88 -4.68 -11.35
C SER A 272 6.19 -5.34 -12.69
N PHE A 273 7.08 -6.33 -12.74
CA PHE A 273 7.69 -6.80 -13.99
C PHE A 273 7.64 -8.32 -14.20
N ILE A 274 7.28 -9.11 -13.19
CA ILE A 274 7.18 -10.58 -13.25
C ILE A 274 5.71 -11.01 -13.20
N ASN A 275 5.37 -12.02 -14.00
CA ASN A 275 3.99 -12.46 -14.18
C ASN A 275 3.66 -13.69 -13.31
N ASP A 276 2.64 -13.57 -12.46
CA ASP A 276 2.08 -14.64 -11.61
C ASP A 276 0.91 -15.38 -12.29
N SER A 277 0.35 -14.82 -13.36
CA SER A 277 -0.78 -15.42 -14.06
C SER A 277 -0.32 -16.39 -15.13
N GLY A 278 -0.37 -17.66 -14.79
CA GLY A 278 -0.18 -18.70 -15.77
C GLY A 278 -1.25 -18.72 -16.87
N GLU A 279 -1.05 -18.05 -18.01
CA GLU A 279 -1.42 -18.50 -19.37
C GLU A 279 -1.14 -17.46 -20.48
N SER A 280 -0.28 -17.86 -21.43
CA SER A 280 -0.08 -17.32 -22.80
C SER A 280 0.34 -15.85 -22.98
N THR A 281 0.93 -15.55 -24.13
CA THR A 281 1.50 -14.21 -24.45
C THR A 281 0.52 -13.07 -24.22
N GLY A 282 0.94 -12.01 -23.52
CA GLY A 282 0.02 -10.93 -23.16
C GLY A 282 -0.22 -10.74 -21.67
N ALA A 283 0.36 -11.59 -20.82
CA ALA A 283 -0.04 -11.68 -19.42
C ALA A 283 0.30 -10.42 -18.60
N GLN A 284 -0.67 -9.98 -17.80
CA GLN A 284 -0.59 -8.80 -16.96
C GLN A 284 0.17 -9.11 -15.67
N THR A 285 1.10 -8.26 -15.28
CA THR A 285 1.71 -8.29 -13.94
C THR A 285 0.78 -7.60 -12.94
N CYS A 286 0.98 -7.81 -11.64
CA CYS A 286 0.18 -7.12 -10.63
C CYS A 286 0.27 -5.60 -10.81
N GLY A 287 1.46 -5.07 -11.10
CA GLY A 287 1.72 -3.65 -11.33
C GLY A 287 1.06 -3.04 -12.57
N ASP A 288 0.59 -3.84 -13.53
CA ASP A 288 -0.16 -3.32 -14.69
C ASP A 288 -1.52 -2.74 -14.27
N CYS A 289 -2.11 -3.33 -13.21
CA CYS A 289 -3.34 -2.87 -12.59
C CYS A 289 -3.06 -2.05 -11.31
N HIS A 290 -2.08 -2.42 -10.50
CA HIS A 290 -1.83 -1.84 -9.18
C HIS A 290 -0.64 -0.88 -9.20
N LYS A 291 -0.87 0.39 -9.53
CA LYS A 291 0.21 1.33 -9.89
C LYS A 291 0.68 2.19 -8.74
N MET A 292 1.98 2.50 -8.72
CA MET A 292 2.51 3.61 -7.92
C MET A 292 1.79 4.91 -8.29
N PRO A 293 1.53 5.81 -7.31
CA PRO A 293 2.15 5.85 -5.99
C PRO A 293 1.46 4.99 -4.90
N PHE A 294 0.20 4.61 -5.09
CA PHE A 294 -0.64 4.05 -4.02
C PHE A 294 -1.21 2.65 -4.30
N LEU A 295 -0.68 1.97 -5.31
CA LEU A 295 -1.11 0.66 -5.81
C LEU A 295 -2.56 0.66 -6.35
N VAL A 296 -3.07 1.83 -6.70
CA VAL A 296 -4.41 2.05 -7.25
C VAL A 296 -4.38 2.49 -8.71
N SER A 297 -5.42 2.12 -9.44
CA SER A 297 -5.75 2.63 -10.76
C SER A 297 -7.26 2.55 -10.97
N SER A 298 -7.79 3.26 -11.96
CA SER A 298 -9.19 3.22 -12.39
C SER A 298 -9.32 2.76 -13.84
N ASN A 299 -10.56 2.64 -14.31
CA ASN A 299 -10.91 2.46 -15.72
C ASN A 299 -10.43 1.12 -16.29
N THR A 300 -10.65 0.06 -15.52
CA THR A 300 -10.26 -1.31 -15.91
C THR A 300 -11.05 -1.73 -17.16
N PRO A 301 -10.42 -1.88 -18.34
CA PRO A 301 -11.17 -2.13 -19.57
C PRO A 301 -11.90 -3.47 -19.55
N GLY A 302 -13.21 -3.46 -19.84
CA GLY A 302 -14.01 -4.67 -20.05
C GLY A 302 -14.58 -5.34 -18.79
N THR A 303 -14.34 -4.81 -17.59
CA THR A 303 -14.92 -5.32 -16.34
C THR A 303 -16.25 -4.65 -15.97
N GLY A 304 -16.53 -3.46 -16.54
CA GLY A 304 -17.67 -2.62 -16.16
C GLY A 304 -17.56 -2.05 -14.74
N MET A 305 -16.35 -2.04 -14.17
CA MET A 305 -16.06 -1.59 -12.81
C MET A 305 -14.85 -0.63 -12.83
N ASP A 306 -15.06 0.62 -12.44
CA ASP A 306 -14.03 1.64 -12.29
C ASP A 306 -13.57 1.72 -10.82
N ALA A 307 -13.07 0.59 -10.30
CA ALA A 307 -12.62 0.51 -8.91
C ALA A 307 -11.14 0.87 -8.76
N PRO A 308 -10.76 1.67 -7.73
CA PRO A 308 -9.37 1.86 -7.34
C PRO A 308 -8.80 0.52 -6.86
N THR A 309 -8.02 -0.11 -7.71
CA THR A 309 -7.47 -1.45 -7.43
C THR A 309 -6.65 -1.46 -6.13
N TRP A 310 -6.73 -2.46 -5.26
CA TRP A 310 -5.87 -2.63 -4.06
C TRP A 310 -5.81 -1.51 -3.00
N ARG A 311 -6.77 -0.57 -2.95
CA ARG A 311 -6.86 0.32 -1.77
C ARG A 311 -7.00 -0.51 -0.49
N GLY A 312 -6.09 -0.32 0.47
CA GLY A 312 -5.99 -1.13 1.69
C GLY A 312 -4.85 -2.16 1.72
N ALA A 313 -4.07 -2.29 0.63
CA ALA A 313 -2.89 -3.16 0.59
C ALA A 313 -1.91 -2.87 1.74
N TYR A 314 -1.67 -1.60 2.06
CA TYR A 314 -0.81 -1.16 3.18
C TYR A 314 -1.33 -1.60 4.56
N ASP A 315 -2.64 -1.86 4.69
CA ASP A 315 -3.23 -2.40 5.92
C ASP A 315 -3.27 -3.94 5.94
N ARG A 316 -2.80 -4.60 4.86
CA ARG A 316 -2.65 -6.06 4.72
C ARG A 316 -3.98 -6.84 4.64
N PHE A 317 -5.07 -6.16 4.29
CA PHE A 317 -6.35 -6.82 4.01
C PHE A 317 -6.56 -6.97 2.50
N ILE A 318 -6.84 -8.20 2.06
CA ILE A 318 -7.31 -8.43 0.70
C ILE A 318 -8.76 -7.98 0.63
N ILE A 319 -9.01 -6.89 -0.08
CA ILE A 319 -10.35 -6.39 -0.34
C ILE A 319 -10.66 -6.62 -1.82
N THR A 320 -11.77 -7.30 -2.09
CA THR A 320 -12.24 -7.56 -3.46
C THR A 320 -13.62 -6.93 -3.66
N PRO A 321 -13.92 -6.41 -4.86
CA PRO A 321 -15.17 -5.70 -5.11
C PRO A 321 -16.42 -6.57 -4.92
N GLN A 322 -16.31 -7.87 -5.15
CA GLN A 322 -17.48 -8.73 -5.31
C GLN A 322 -17.62 -9.84 -4.26
N ALA A 323 -16.61 -10.07 -3.41
CA ALA A 323 -16.53 -11.06 -2.32
C ALA A 323 -17.69 -12.07 -2.23
N ARG A 324 -17.97 -12.81 -3.32
CA ARG A 324 -19.15 -13.71 -3.41
C ARG A 324 -19.04 -14.86 -2.41
N THR A 325 -17.81 -15.11 -1.96
CA THR A 325 -17.42 -15.82 -0.76
C THR A 325 -16.77 -14.80 0.17
N ASN A 326 -17.23 -14.70 1.42
CA ASN A 326 -16.46 -13.96 2.42
C ASN A 326 -15.11 -14.67 2.63
N VAL A 327 -14.11 -13.94 3.15
CA VAL A 327 -12.77 -14.52 3.33
C VAL A 327 -12.79 -15.72 4.29
N ILE A 328 -13.71 -15.75 5.26
CA ILE A 328 -13.89 -16.87 6.19
C ILE A 328 -14.34 -18.16 5.47
N ASP A 329 -15.25 -18.05 4.51
CA ASP A 329 -15.74 -19.15 3.69
C ASP A 329 -14.64 -19.64 2.74
N LEU A 330 -13.86 -18.72 2.17
CA LEU A 330 -12.67 -19.07 1.40
C LEU A 330 -11.67 -19.85 2.27
N MET A 331 -11.36 -19.35 3.47
CA MET A 331 -10.46 -20.01 4.41
C MET A 331 -10.93 -21.42 4.79
N ARG A 332 -12.23 -21.60 5.03
CA ARG A 332 -12.83 -22.93 5.24
C ARG A 332 -12.66 -23.84 4.03
N LEU A 333 -12.87 -23.32 2.81
CA LEU A 333 -12.71 -24.09 1.57
C LEU A 333 -11.27 -24.56 1.36
N VAL A 334 -10.28 -23.75 1.73
CA VAL A 334 -8.85 -24.09 1.60
C VAL A 334 -8.25 -24.71 2.87
N ASN A 335 -9.08 -25.01 3.87
CA ASN A 335 -8.67 -25.57 5.16
C ASN A 335 -7.56 -24.74 5.86
N MET A 336 -7.68 -23.41 5.76
CA MET A 336 -6.84 -22.43 6.44
C MET A 336 -7.42 -22.11 7.82
N ASP A 337 -6.53 -21.88 8.78
CA ASP A 337 -6.84 -21.53 10.18
C ASP A 337 -7.73 -20.28 10.25
N ASP A 338 -8.76 -20.29 11.10
CA ASP A 338 -9.75 -19.21 11.25
C ASP A 338 -9.23 -17.97 12.02
N THR A 339 -7.97 -17.98 12.45
CA THR A 339 -7.23 -16.83 13.01
C THR A 339 -6.85 -15.76 11.99
N PHE A 340 -7.22 -15.93 10.71
CA PHE A 340 -6.90 -15.02 9.61
C PHE A 340 -5.39 -14.78 9.47
N PRO A 341 -4.60 -15.79 9.09
CA PRO A 341 -3.18 -15.61 8.86
C PRO A 341 -2.95 -14.78 7.59
N GLU A 342 -2.94 -13.45 7.71
CA GLU A 342 -2.87 -12.47 6.60
C GLU A 342 -1.87 -12.89 5.53
N ARG A 343 -0.62 -13.17 5.91
CA ARG A 343 0.42 -13.61 4.97
C ARG A 343 -0.01 -14.81 4.12
N ASN A 344 -0.66 -15.82 4.71
CA ASN A 344 -1.10 -16.99 3.97
C ASN A 344 -2.26 -16.66 3.02
N ILE A 345 -3.12 -15.70 3.39
CA ILE A 345 -4.20 -15.20 2.53
C ILE A 345 -3.61 -14.44 1.33
N TRP A 346 -2.56 -13.64 1.56
CA TRP A 346 -1.80 -12.97 0.51
C TRP A 346 -1.12 -13.93 -0.45
N LEU A 347 -0.43 -14.94 0.10
CA LEU A 347 0.12 -16.02 -0.71
C LEU A 347 -0.99 -16.68 -1.53
N LEU A 348 -2.10 -17.10 -0.90
CA LEU A 348 -3.25 -17.68 -1.60
C LEU A 348 -3.79 -16.79 -2.74
N GLY A 349 -3.72 -15.47 -2.59
CA GLY A 349 -4.12 -14.48 -3.58
C GLY A 349 -3.15 -14.26 -4.75
N GLY A 350 -2.03 -15.00 -4.81
CA GLY A 350 -1.02 -14.88 -5.88
C GLY A 350 0.23 -14.11 -5.47
N ALA A 351 0.32 -13.57 -4.24
CA ALA A 351 1.53 -12.89 -3.83
C ALA A 351 2.67 -13.89 -3.56
N SER A 352 3.89 -13.53 -3.94
CA SER A 352 5.08 -14.27 -3.52
C SER A 352 5.50 -13.88 -2.09
N PRO A 353 6.37 -14.68 -1.44
CA PRO A 353 7.00 -14.27 -0.20
C PRO A 353 7.79 -12.96 -0.28
N ASP A 354 8.26 -12.56 -1.45
CA ASP A 354 9.03 -11.33 -1.67
C ASP A 354 8.09 -10.14 -1.91
N ILE A 355 7.01 -10.32 -2.68
CA ILE A 355 5.90 -9.35 -2.78
C ILE A 355 5.30 -9.06 -1.40
N TRP A 356 5.19 -10.08 -0.53
CA TRP A 356 4.77 -9.85 0.86
C TRP A 356 5.71 -8.88 1.58
N GLU A 357 7.03 -9.03 1.44
CA GLU A 357 8.00 -8.11 2.04
C GLU A 357 7.92 -6.69 1.45
N MET A 358 7.63 -6.56 0.13
CA MET A 358 7.30 -5.26 -0.48
C MET A 358 6.13 -4.61 0.25
N VAL A 359 5.04 -5.33 0.51
CA VAL A 359 3.82 -4.75 1.11
C VAL A 359 4.06 -4.31 2.55
N VAL A 360 4.80 -5.11 3.35
CA VAL A 360 5.00 -4.81 4.78
C VAL A 360 6.14 -3.81 5.06
N GLN A 361 7.06 -3.64 4.11
CA GLN A 361 8.17 -2.67 4.20
C GLN A 361 7.99 -1.43 3.31
N GLY A 362 7.14 -1.49 2.29
CA GLY A 362 6.84 -0.37 1.40
C GLY A 362 6.22 0.78 2.19
N GLY A 363 6.94 1.89 2.25
CA GLY A 363 6.59 3.04 3.05
C GLY A 363 5.89 4.10 2.23
N THR A 364 4.90 4.74 2.84
CA THR A 364 4.26 5.96 2.36
C THR A 364 4.01 6.84 3.58
N GLY A 365 4.39 8.12 3.53
CA GLY A 365 4.19 9.08 4.61
C GLY A 365 5.29 9.12 5.68
N PHE A 366 5.89 7.98 6.03
CA PHE A 366 6.79 7.88 7.18
C PHE A 366 8.11 7.19 6.87
N SER A 367 9.19 7.66 7.49
CA SER A 367 10.47 6.93 7.57
C SER A 367 10.30 5.67 8.42
N GLY A 368 11.08 4.61 8.10
CA GLY A 368 11.17 3.40 8.93
C GLY A 368 11.61 3.63 10.38
N SER A 369 12.21 4.79 10.64
CA SER A 369 12.65 5.24 11.97
C SER A 369 11.52 5.93 12.79
N PHE A 370 10.39 6.25 12.16
CA PHE A 370 9.25 6.84 12.86
C PHE A 370 8.69 5.89 13.92
N ALA A 371 8.32 6.45 15.07
CA ALA A 371 7.79 5.75 16.24
C ALA A 371 8.70 4.64 16.80
N ARG A 372 9.93 4.52 16.31
CA ARG A 372 10.93 3.60 16.87
C ARG A 372 11.46 4.20 18.17
N GLN A 373 11.58 3.34 19.18
CA GLN A 373 11.94 3.74 20.53
C GLN A 373 13.04 2.88 21.11
N THR A 374 13.86 3.49 21.95
CA THR A 374 14.75 2.77 22.86
C THR A 374 14.79 3.46 24.22
N THR A 375 14.77 2.67 25.29
CA THR A 375 14.86 3.19 26.64
C THR A 375 16.25 2.91 27.18
N LEU A 376 16.92 3.93 27.72
CA LEU A 376 18.15 3.82 28.48
C LEU A 376 17.84 3.71 29.96
N ASN A 377 18.27 2.61 30.57
CA ASN A 377 18.30 2.37 32.01
C ASN A 377 19.39 1.33 32.32
N THR A 378 19.50 0.91 33.57
CA THR A 378 20.51 -0.06 34.02
C THR A 378 20.47 -1.42 33.31
N ALA A 379 19.31 -1.80 32.75
CA ALA A 379 19.15 -3.07 32.04
C ALA A 379 19.46 -2.97 30.54
N THR A 380 19.30 -1.80 29.94
CA THR A 380 19.29 -1.63 28.48
C THR A 380 20.44 -0.78 27.94
N ALA A 381 21.08 0.04 28.77
CA ALA A 381 22.08 1.03 28.34
C ALA A 381 23.27 0.39 27.59
N ASP A 382 23.69 -0.81 27.99
CA ASP A 382 24.84 -1.51 27.42
C ASP A 382 24.47 -2.61 26.39
N LEU A 383 23.19 -2.71 25.98
CA LEU A 383 22.76 -3.73 25.02
C LEU A 383 23.19 -3.35 23.59
N PRO A 384 23.72 -4.29 22.79
CA PRO A 384 24.06 -4.03 21.38
C PRO A 384 22.88 -3.49 20.55
N LEU A 385 21.67 -4.00 20.79
CA LEU A 385 20.47 -3.54 20.10
C LEU A 385 20.15 -2.07 20.41
N THR A 386 20.35 -1.62 21.66
CA THR A 386 20.24 -0.20 22.04
C THR A 386 21.21 0.64 21.23
N GLY A 387 22.45 0.16 21.06
CA GLY A 387 23.46 0.76 20.20
C GLY A 387 22.96 0.95 18.77
N HIS A 388 22.52 -0.14 18.12
CA HIS A 388 22.05 -0.09 16.74
C HIS A 388 20.82 0.81 16.52
N ILE A 389 19.85 0.80 17.45
CA ILE A 389 18.67 1.67 17.34
C ILE A 389 19.07 3.13 17.49
N LEU A 390 19.95 3.47 18.44
CA LEU A 390 20.46 4.83 18.57
C LEU A 390 21.24 5.28 17.33
N ASP A 391 22.11 4.43 16.77
CA ASP A 391 22.85 4.74 15.54
C ASP A 391 21.89 5.11 14.40
N ALA A 392 20.84 4.31 14.22
CA ALA A 392 19.83 4.53 13.18
C ALA A 392 18.99 5.79 13.43
N LEU A 393 18.57 6.05 14.67
CA LEU A 393 17.77 7.23 15.01
C LEU A 393 18.58 8.53 14.90
N GLU A 394 19.82 8.54 15.40
CA GLU A 394 20.72 9.70 15.30
C GLU A 394 21.05 10.00 13.84
N THR A 395 21.28 8.97 13.02
CA THR A 395 21.50 9.12 11.57
C THR A 395 20.25 9.70 10.88
N SER A 396 19.08 9.14 11.17
CA SER A 396 17.83 9.56 10.52
C SER A 396 17.41 10.98 10.91
N ASP A 397 17.66 11.40 12.15
CA ASP A 397 17.46 12.78 12.59
C ASP A 397 18.44 13.73 11.89
N THR A 398 19.73 13.36 11.82
CA THR A 398 20.75 14.14 11.10
C THR A 398 20.39 14.33 9.63
N GLU A 399 19.81 13.31 9.00
CA GLU A 399 19.30 13.36 7.64
C GLU A 399 17.99 14.18 7.50
N GLY A 400 17.32 14.50 8.61
CA GLY A 400 16.06 15.24 8.66
C GLY A 400 14.82 14.37 8.43
N ALA A 401 14.96 13.05 8.49
CA ALA A 401 13.86 12.10 8.25
C ALA A 401 12.87 12.02 9.41
N ILE A 402 13.35 12.24 10.63
CA ILE A 402 12.59 12.27 11.89
C ILE A 402 13.09 13.40 12.78
N LEU A 403 12.37 13.67 13.86
CA LEU A 403 12.85 14.42 15.03
C LEU A 403 13.13 13.43 16.16
N LEU A 404 14.38 13.33 16.62
CA LEU A 404 14.76 12.46 17.73
C LEU A 404 14.63 13.21 19.06
N GLN A 405 13.62 12.83 19.83
CA GLN A 405 13.35 13.39 21.14
C GLN A 405 13.46 12.32 22.23
N ALA A 406 13.77 12.76 23.45
CA ALA A 406 13.87 11.87 24.59
C ALA A 406 13.13 12.40 25.82
N GLU A 407 12.38 11.55 26.49
CA GLU A 407 11.64 11.85 27.71
C GLU A 407 11.96 10.85 28.81
N GLY A 408 12.06 11.32 30.05
CA GLY A 408 12.29 10.44 31.19
C GLY A 408 12.51 11.18 32.48
N ALA A 409 13.31 10.60 33.37
CA ALA A 409 13.64 11.19 34.65
C ALA A 409 15.10 10.93 35.05
N ARG A 410 15.72 11.94 35.67
CA ARG A 410 16.93 11.78 36.47
C ARG A 410 16.52 11.26 37.84
N VAL A 411 17.29 10.31 38.35
CA VAL A 411 17.00 9.62 39.61
C VAL A 411 18.09 9.98 40.62
N ASP A 412 17.65 10.51 41.77
CA ASP A 412 18.49 10.74 42.95
C ASP A 412 17.81 10.12 44.17
N GLY A 413 18.23 8.91 44.55
CA GLY A 413 17.56 8.10 45.56
C GLY A 413 16.11 7.79 45.18
N ASP A 414 15.15 8.20 46.00
CA ASP A 414 13.71 8.02 45.78
C ASP A 414 13.05 9.21 45.05
N GLN A 415 13.84 10.20 44.59
CA GLN A 415 13.34 11.38 43.90
C GLN A 415 13.63 11.28 42.40
N GLY A 416 12.60 11.53 41.58
CA GLY A 416 12.71 11.64 40.13
C GLY A 416 12.50 13.07 39.66
N THR A 417 13.42 13.61 38.86
CA THR A 417 13.23 14.91 38.19
C THR A 417 13.05 14.68 36.69
N ALA A 418 11.94 15.15 36.13
CA ALA A 418 11.65 15.00 34.71
C ALA A 418 12.77 15.60 33.84
N VAL A 419 13.09 14.93 32.74
CA VAL A 419 14.05 15.42 31.74
C VAL A 419 13.46 15.21 30.34
N ALA A 420 13.67 16.21 29.50
CA ALA A 420 13.17 16.28 28.13
C ALA A 420 14.31 16.78 27.24
N LEU A 421 14.78 15.92 26.33
CA LEU A 421 15.90 16.21 25.43
C LEU A 421 15.46 16.17 23.96
N GLU A 422 16.22 16.84 23.11
CA GLU A 422 16.18 16.73 21.65
C GLU A 422 17.60 16.49 21.13
N PHE A 423 17.74 15.66 20.10
CA PHE A 423 19.02 15.48 19.42
C PHE A 423 19.21 16.61 18.42
N ASP A 424 20.38 17.25 18.43
CA ASP A 424 20.77 18.27 17.46
C ASP A 424 22.29 18.36 17.38
N ASP A 425 22.82 18.21 16.17
CA ASP A 425 24.24 18.30 15.83
C ASP A 425 25.12 17.36 16.69
N GLY A 426 24.73 16.08 16.76
CA GLY A 426 25.50 15.05 17.47
C GLY A 426 25.39 15.08 19.00
N LEU A 427 24.54 15.95 19.56
CA LEU A 427 24.37 16.14 21.00
C LEU A 427 22.88 16.12 21.39
N TYR A 428 22.60 15.74 22.63
CA TYR A 428 21.27 15.79 23.22
C TYR A 428 21.12 17.05 24.08
N ARG A 429 20.16 17.92 23.76
CA ARG A 429 19.96 19.22 24.40
C ARG A 429 18.67 19.25 25.18
N GLU A 430 18.67 19.86 26.36
CA GLU A 430 17.43 20.04 27.13
C GLU A 430 16.48 21.01 26.44
N ARG A 431 15.23 20.59 26.23
CA ARG A 431 14.21 21.42 25.56
C ARG A 431 13.80 22.65 26.38
N GLU A 432 13.82 22.56 27.70
CA GLU A 432 13.51 23.65 28.63
C GLU A 432 14.76 24.11 29.42
N GLY A 433 15.94 24.05 28.82
CA GLY A 433 17.20 24.35 29.51
C GLY A 433 18.33 24.74 28.57
N THR A 434 19.54 24.73 29.11
CA THR A 434 20.78 24.97 28.33
C THR A 434 21.76 23.81 28.44
N ALA A 435 21.38 22.72 29.11
CA ALA A 435 22.26 21.59 29.29
C ALA A 435 22.35 20.75 28.01
N THR A 436 23.53 20.22 27.75
CA THR A 436 23.82 19.38 26.58
C THR A 436 24.57 18.12 27.02
N TYR A 437 24.25 17.00 26.40
CA TYR A 437 24.80 15.68 26.73
C TYR A 437 25.30 15.00 25.46
N SER A 438 26.47 14.35 25.56
CA SER A 438 26.85 13.36 24.56
C SER A 438 26.07 12.06 24.80
N ARG A 439 25.92 11.25 23.76
CA ARG A 439 25.38 9.88 23.88
C ARG A 439 26.06 9.06 24.97
N SER A 440 27.40 9.12 25.04
CA SER A 440 28.18 8.39 26.04
C SER A 440 27.88 8.83 27.47
N GLN A 441 27.58 10.11 27.71
CA GLN A 441 27.16 10.60 29.03
C GLN A 441 25.79 10.06 29.41
N LEU A 442 24.82 10.07 28.48
CA LEU A 442 23.49 9.52 28.73
C LEU A 442 23.53 8.02 29.04
N ILE A 443 24.27 7.24 28.24
CA ILE A 443 24.47 5.80 28.47
C ILE A 443 25.10 5.56 29.83
N GLN A 444 26.16 6.30 30.18
CA GLN A 444 26.84 6.14 31.46
C GLN A 444 25.93 6.47 32.65
N SER A 445 25.19 7.59 32.61
CA SER A 445 24.24 7.94 33.66
C SER A 445 23.12 6.91 33.79
N ALA A 446 22.63 6.37 32.67
CA ALA A 446 21.62 5.32 32.70
C ALA A 446 22.15 4.00 33.28
N ALA A 447 23.36 3.59 32.90
CA ALA A 447 24.04 2.42 33.44
C ALA A 447 24.31 2.53 34.96
N ASN A 448 24.56 3.75 35.44
CA ASN A 448 24.72 4.03 36.88
C ASN A 448 23.38 4.08 37.65
N GLY A 449 22.24 4.01 36.97
CA GLY A 449 20.91 4.13 37.59
C GLY A 449 20.52 5.57 37.96
N GLU A 450 21.24 6.56 37.44
CA GLU A 450 21.00 8.00 37.68
C GLU A 450 20.02 8.59 36.65
N LEU A 451 19.68 7.82 35.61
CA LEU A 451 18.84 8.26 34.50
C LEU A 451 17.99 7.10 33.97
N VAL A 452 16.72 7.36 33.74
CA VAL A 452 15.85 6.55 32.89
C VAL A 452 15.33 7.46 31.78
N LEU A 453 15.60 7.11 30.52
CA LEU A 453 15.31 7.98 29.39
C LEU A 453 14.82 7.16 28.19
N THR A 454 13.63 7.46 27.67
CA THR A 454 13.10 6.86 26.44
C THR A 454 13.30 7.80 25.28
N LEU A 455 14.05 7.38 24.28
CA LEU A 455 14.26 8.09 23.02
C LEU A 455 13.27 7.59 21.98
N THR A 456 12.68 8.52 21.23
CA THR A 456 11.63 8.27 20.25
C THR A 456 11.89 9.04 18.96
N GLY A 457 11.86 8.37 17.82
CA GLY A 457 11.79 9.03 16.52
C GLY A 457 10.39 9.56 16.26
N ARG A 458 10.22 10.88 16.26
CA ARG A 458 8.93 11.56 16.05
C ARG A 458 8.84 12.14 14.65
N THR A 459 7.63 12.40 14.18
CA THR A 459 7.39 13.20 12.98
C THR A 459 7.60 14.69 13.27
N GLY A 460 7.81 15.46 12.20
CA GLY A 460 7.76 16.92 12.28
C GLY A 460 6.33 17.45 12.44
N LEU A 461 6.20 18.78 12.39
CA LEU A 461 4.95 19.50 12.63
C LEU A 461 4.00 19.49 11.43
N TYR A 462 4.51 19.32 10.21
CA TYR A 462 3.77 19.51 8.98
C TYR A 462 3.25 18.19 8.42
N VAL A 463 2.29 17.59 9.13
CA VAL A 463 1.71 16.27 8.85
C VAL A 463 0.17 16.26 8.88
N ASP A 464 -0.44 17.42 8.65
CA ASP A 464 -1.90 17.61 8.66
C ASP A 464 -2.50 17.71 7.25
N VAL A 465 -3.80 18.01 7.16
CA VAL A 465 -4.53 18.13 5.88
C VAL A 465 -3.99 19.24 4.97
N ASP A 466 -3.40 20.29 5.55
CA ASP A 466 -2.79 21.39 4.81
C ASP A 466 -1.37 21.07 4.38
N HIS A 467 -0.79 19.97 4.87
CA HIS A 467 0.54 19.47 4.57
C HIS A 467 0.47 18.03 4.05
N PRO A 468 -0.23 17.79 2.92
CA PRO A 468 -0.46 16.46 2.41
C PRO A 468 0.84 15.75 2.06
N GLN A 469 0.75 14.42 2.06
CA GLN A 469 1.86 13.55 1.73
C GLN A 469 2.34 13.80 0.29
N PRO A 470 3.65 13.96 0.04
CA PRO A 470 4.16 13.94 -1.31
C PRO A 470 3.93 12.56 -1.95
N ALA A 471 3.74 12.53 -3.27
CA ALA A 471 3.54 11.30 -4.03
C ALA A 471 4.38 11.35 -5.31
N LEU A 472 4.97 10.21 -5.69
CA LEU A 472 5.87 10.09 -6.84
C LEU A 472 5.46 8.90 -7.71
N TRP A 473 5.39 9.11 -9.03
CA TRP A 473 5.07 8.05 -9.98
C TRP A 473 5.70 8.29 -11.37
N PRO A 474 5.82 7.27 -12.23
CA PRO A 474 6.39 7.43 -13.57
C PRO A 474 5.62 8.47 -14.38
N VAL A 475 6.25 9.08 -15.39
CA VAL A 475 5.57 10.10 -16.19
C VAL A 475 4.39 9.51 -16.98
N ALA A 476 3.19 9.62 -16.41
CA ALA A 476 1.95 9.01 -16.87
C ALA A 476 0.75 9.58 -16.08
N ALA A 477 -0.46 9.37 -16.59
CA ALA A 477 -1.66 9.65 -15.81
C ALA A 477 -1.70 8.74 -14.57
N ILE A 478 -1.98 9.32 -13.40
CA ILE A 478 -2.00 8.62 -12.11
C ILE A 478 -3.06 7.52 -12.06
N HIS A 479 -4.25 7.75 -12.64
CA HIS A 479 -5.37 6.82 -12.56
C HIS A 479 -5.35 5.73 -13.64
N SER A 480 -4.76 5.98 -14.82
CA SER A 480 -4.97 5.07 -15.96
C SER A 480 -4.16 3.78 -15.81
N GLN A 481 -4.83 2.63 -15.92
CA GLN A 481 -4.14 1.35 -16.09
C GLN A 481 -3.26 1.34 -17.33
N THR A 482 -2.14 0.64 -17.23
CA THR A 482 -1.17 0.53 -18.32
C THR A 482 -0.68 -0.90 -18.38
N ARG A 483 -0.54 -1.45 -19.59
CA ARG A 483 0.04 -2.79 -19.77
C ARG A 483 1.54 -2.88 -19.41
N ASN A 484 2.15 -1.74 -19.14
CA ASN A 484 3.55 -1.62 -18.78
C ASN A 484 3.69 -0.64 -17.62
N VAL A 485 4.38 -1.08 -16.57
CA VAL A 485 4.85 -0.21 -15.49
C VAL A 485 6.01 0.63 -16.02
N GLY A 486 5.82 1.96 -16.06
CA GLY A 486 6.89 2.88 -16.43
C GLY A 486 7.93 3.02 -15.30
N LEU A 487 9.14 3.44 -15.65
CA LEU A 487 10.20 3.72 -14.68
C LEU A 487 11.03 4.92 -15.14
N ALA A 488 11.50 5.75 -14.20
CA ALA A 488 12.44 6.81 -14.50
C ALA A 488 13.87 6.24 -14.56
N PHE A 489 14.58 6.55 -15.65
CA PHE A 489 16.00 6.25 -15.82
C PHE A 489 16.82 7.51 -15.53
N LEU A 490 17.92 7.35 -14.79
CA LEU A 490 18.85 8.43 -14.50
C LEU A 490 19.62 8.80 -15.78
N SER A 491 19.44 10.04 -16.26
CA SER A 491 20.13 10.51 -17.46
C SER A 491 21.64 10.67 -17.25
N ASP A 492 22.38 10.88 -18.34
CA ASP A 492 23.82 11.18 -18.31
C ASP A 492 24.14 12.48 -17.54
N GLU A 493 23.17 13.39 -17.44
CA GLU A 493 23.22 14.60 -16.61
C GLU A 493 22.75 14.37 -15.16
N LEU A 494 22.65 13.12 -14.72
CA LEU A 494 22.19 12.72 -13.39
C LEU A 494 20.81 13.27 -13.03
N THR A 495 19.93 13.30 -14.03
CA THR A 495 18.59 13.87 -13.89
C THR A 495 17.52 12.80 -14.03
N LEU A 496 16.57 12.79 -13.10
CA LEU A 496 15.34 12.01 -13.16
C LEU A 496 14.18 12.92 -13.53
N ARG A 497 13.40 12.51 -14.52
CA ARG A 497 12.13 13.13 -14.89
C ARG A 497 11.00 12.24 -14.43
N ILE A 498 10.18 12.75 -13.50
CA ILE A 498 9.17 11.96 -12.80
C ILE A 498 7.93 12.80 -12.52
N ASN A 499 6.75 12.19 -12.42
CA ASN A 499 5.60 12.91 -11.90
C ASN A 499 5.65 12.99 -10.36
N GLY A 500 5.17 14.09 -9.80
CA GLY A 500 4.90 14.17 -8.38
C GLY A 500 3.95 15.30 -7.99
N ARG A 501 3.27 15.09 -6.86
CA ARG A 501 2.29 16.00 -6.26
C ARG A 501 2.69 16.30 -4.81
N HIS A 502 2.26 17.45 -4.31
CA HIS A 502 2.47 17.89 -2.92
C HIS A 502 3.94 18.03 -2.47
N VAL A 503 4.88 18.16 -3.41
CA VAL A 503 6.30 18.39 -3.11
C VAL A 503 6.55 19.88 -2.88
N ARG A 504 7.10 20.26 -1.73
CA ARG A 504 7.25 21.67 -1.32
C ARG A 504 8.66 22.21 -1.50
N ASP A 505 8.78 23.53 -1.47
CA ASP A 505 10.07 24.19 -1.37
C ASP A 505 10.85 23.69 -0.15
N GLY A 506 12.13 23.39 -0.37
CA GLY A 506 13.03 22.83 0.64
C GLY A 506 12.97 21.32 0.80
N ALA A 507 12.09 20.62 0.06
CA ALA A 507 12.07 19.16 0.05
C ALA A 507 13.43 18.58 -0.35
N PHE A 508 13.76 17.40 0.19
CA PHE A 508 15.00 16.69 -0.09
C PHE A 508 14.72 15.27 -0.56
N ALA A 509 15.67 14.69 -1.29
CA ALA A 509 15.58 13.34 -1.81
C ALA A 509 16.31 12.35 -0.90
N THR A 510 15.76 11.14 -0.81
CA THR A 510 16.47 9.97 -0.32
C THR A 510 16.56 8.93 -1.43
N ILE A 511 17.69 8.23 -1.50
CA ILE A 511 17.86 7.03 -2.31
C ILE A 511 18.11 5.87 -1.36
N ASP A 512 17.33 4.81 -1.51
CA ASP A 512 17.47 3.58 -0.74
C ASP A 512 17.34 3.78 0.78
N GLY A 513 16.59 4.81 1.19
CA GLY A 513 16.37 5.15 2.58
C GLY A 513 17.35 6.17 3.16
N ARG A 514 18.37 6.58 2.40
CA ARG A 514 19.41 7.53 2.82
C ARG A 514 19.30 8.84 2.08
N ARG A 515 19.44 9.95 2.80
CA ARG A 515 19.46 11.27 2.18
C ARG A 515 20.62 11.41 1.18
N VAL A 516 20.31 12.02 0.04
CA VAL A 516 21.29 12.36 -1.00
C VAL A 516 21.26 13.86 -1.28
N ASP A 517 22.39 14.39 -1.74
CA ASP A 517 22.44 15.75 -2.27
C ASP A 517 21.75 15.78 -3.63
N ALA A 518 20.65 16.52 -3.71
CA ALA A 518 19.84 16.65 -4.90
C ALA A 518 19.14 18.00 -4.96
N ARG A 519 18.86 18.46 -6.17
CA ARG A 519 17.99 19.60 -6.44
C ARG A 519 16.67 19.11 -7.00
N ILE A 520 15.57 19.53 -6.36
CA ILE A 520 14.20 19.21 -6.78
C ILE A 520 13.54 20.49 -7.28
N ARG A 521 12.92 20.42 -8.46
CA ARG A 521 12.18 21.54 -9.06
C ARG A 521 11.10 21.03 -10.00
N CYS A 522 10.12 21.87 -10.31
CA CYS A 522 9.24 21.60 -11.42
C CYS A 522 10.01 21.67 -12.76
N GLU A 523 9.58 20.86 -13.73
CA GLU A 523 9.98 21.04 -15.13
C GLU A 523 9.47 22.39 -15.65
N ILE A 524 8.19 22.67 -15.38
CA ILE A 524 7.50 23.93 -15.68
C ILE A 524 6.65 24.31 -14.46
N GLY A 525 6.62 25.59 -14.10
CA GLY A 525 5.92 26.09 -12.91
C GLY A 525 6.83 26.18 -11.68
N THR A 526 6.23 26.17 -10.49
CA THR A 526 6.92 26.28 -9.19
C THR A 526 6.30 25.34 -8.19
N LEU A 527 7.12 24.77 -7.30
CA LEU A 527 6.61 23.92 -6.22
C LEU A 527 5.62 24.72 -5.34
N PRO A 528 4.54 24.09 -4.84
CA PRO A 528 4.18 22.68 -4.99
C PRO A 528 3.37 22.31 -6.25
N ASP A 529 2.99 23.31 -7.06
CA ASP A 529 2.05 23.17 -8.17
C ASP A 529 2.79 23.15 -9.52
N CYS A 530 3.40 22.00 -9.84
CA CYS A 530 4.08 21.82 -11.12
C CYS A 530 3.07 21.65 -12.27
N ASP A 531 3.32 22.30 -13.40
CA ASP A 531 2.50 22.12 -14.60
C ASP A 531 2.63 20.67 -15.10
N GLY A 532 1.49 19.99 -15.27
CA GLY A 532 1.46 18.57 -15.64
C GLY A 532 2.07 17.64 -14.58
N GLU A 533 2.29 18.17 -13.37
CA GLU A 533 2.84 17.44 -12.21
C GLU A 533 4.24 16.89 -12.44
N VAL A 534 5.03 17.46 -13.36
CA VAL A 534 6.35 16.93 -13.71
C VAL A 534 7.44 17.58 -12.87
N LEU A 535 8.15 16.75 -12.11
CA LEU A 535 9.34 17.07 -11.33
C LEU A 535 10.62 16.69 -12.09
N ILE A 536 11.64 17.49 -11.84
CA ILE A 536 13.02 17.22 -12.20
C ILE A 536 13.80 17.08 -10.90
N VAL A 537 14.41 15.90 -10.70
CA VAL A 537 15.30 15.60 -9.58
C VAL A 537 16.71 15.46 -10.14
N GLU A 538 17.57 16.43 -9.83
CA GLU A 538 18.96 16.50 -10.29
C GLU A 538 19.85 16.00 -9.13
N LEU A 539 20.47 14.84 -9.28
CA LEU A 539 21.35 14.25 -8.26
C LEU A 539 22.78 14.78 -8.42
N ASP A 540 23.46 15.05 -7.30
CA ASP A 540 24.87 15.48 -7.34
C ASP A 540 25.82 14.31 -7.68
N SER A 541 25.40 13.07 -7.40
CA SER A 541 26.14 11.85 -7.73
C SER A 541 25.19 10.70 -8.07
N ALA A 542 25.61 9.84 -9.00
CA ALA A 542 24.89 8.60 -9.29
C ALA A 542 24.95 7.64 -8.08
N PRO A 543 23.84 6.95 -7.74
CA PRO A 543 23.86 5.86 -6.76
C PRO A 543 24.85 4.75 -7.16
N ASP A 544 25.43 4.01 -6.20
CA ASP A 544 26.35 2.90 -6.46
C ASP A 544 25.95 1.69 -5.60
N PRO A 545 25.88 0.45 -6.15
CA PRO A 545 26.11 0.05 -7.55
C PRO A 545 25.06 0.62 -8.53
N GLY A 546 25.25 0.44 -9.83
CA GLY A 546 24.18 0.66 -10.81
C GLY A 546 23.00 -0.31 -10.62
N GLY A 547 21.88 -0.04 -11.30
CA GLY A 547 20.69 -0.88 -11.28
C GLY A 547 19.46 -0.20 -10.66
N LEU A 548 18.63 -1.00 -9.99
CA LEU A 548 17.36 -0.57 -9.39
C LEU A 548 17.59 0.08 -8.02
N HIS A 549 17.08 1.30 -7.84
CA HIS A 549 17.07 2.02 -6.57
C HIS A 549 15.68 2.55 -6.24
N PHE A 550 15.49 3.01 -5.00
CA PHE A 550 14.23 3.54 -4.52
C PHE A 550 14.38 5.00 -4.12
N LEU A 551 13.72 5.89 -4.85
CA LEU A 551 13.63 7.32 -4.57
C LEU A 551 12.46 7.58 -3.63
N GLN A 552 12.70 8.38 -2.59
CA GLN A 552 11.63 9.10 -1.89
C GLN A 552 11.96 10.59 -1.85
N ILE A 553 10.92 11.42 -1.75
CA ILE A 553 11.06 12.85 -1.48
C ILE A 553 10.33 13.16 -0.18
N GLN A 554 11.00 13.91 0.70
CA GLN A 554 10.44 14.33 1.98
C GLN A 554 10.33 15.85 2.03
N ASN A 555 9.14 16.33 2.42
CA ASN A 555 8.92 17.74 2.70
C ASN A 555 9.58 18.12 4.03
N PRO A 556 10.12 19.36 4.18
CA PRO A 556 10.77 19.79 5.42
C PRO A 556 9.84 19.61 6.62
N ASN A 557 10.29 18.94 7.68
CA ASN A 557 9.49 18.67 8.89
C ASN A 557 8.12 18.05 8.61
N GLY A 558 7.97 17.33 7.50
CA GLY A 558 6.71 16.76 7.06
C GLY A 558 6.84 15.32 6.58
N LEU A 559 5.82 14.88 5.85
CA LEU A 559 5.67 13.51 5.37
C LEU A 559 6.63 13.16 4.22
N VAL A 560 6.86 11.86 4.06
CA VAL A 560 7.70 11.22 3.02
C VAL A 560 6.84 10.64 1.90
N SER A 561 7.33 10.62 0.66
CA SER A 561 6.63 9.99 -0.45
C SER A 561 6.65 8.46 -0.41
N ASN A 562 5.91 7.82 -1.32
CA ASN A 562 6.03 6.39 -1.59
C ASN A 562 7.46 6.03 -2.05
N ASP A 563 7.87 4.78 -1.81
CA ASP A 563 9.07 4.17 -2.40
C ASP A 563 8.92 4.05 -3.93
N MET A 564 9.52 4.98 -4.66
CA MET A 564 9.43 5.04 -6.11
C MET A 564 10.67 4.42 -6.76
N MET A 565 10.49 3.34 -7.50
CA MET A 565 11.59 2.70 -8.22
C MET A 565 12.18 3.64 -9.29
N ILE A 566 13.51 3.64 -9.39
CA ILE A 566 14.28 4.31 -10.45
C ILE A 566 15.37 3.37 -10.94
N PHE A 567 15.87 3.58 -12.16
CA PHE A 567 16.99 2.81 -12.71
C PHE A 567 18.19 3.70 -12.98
N ASN A 568 19.37 3.23 -12.58
CA ASN A 568 20.63 3.93 -12.72
C ASN A 568 21.61 3.12 -13.57
N GLU A 569 21.99 3.67 -14.72
CA GLU A 569 23.03 3.10 -15.60
C GLU A 569 24.33 3.92 -15.56
N GLN A 570 24.37 4.97 -14.74
CA GLN A 570 25.48 5.91 -14.64
C GLN A 570 26.59 5.40 -13.72
N SER A 571 26.33 4.33 -12.98
CA SER A 571 27.30 3.60 -12.16
C SER A 571 27.49 2.17 -12.69
N PRO A 572 28.64 1.53 -12.41
CA PRO A 572 28.88 0.16 -12.84
C PRO A 572 27.80 -0.81 -12.32
N LEU A 573 27.25 -1.61 -13.23
CA LEU A 573 26.38 -2.74 -12.90
C LEU A 573 27.17 -4.03 -13.11
N ASP A 574 27.37 -4.79 -12.04
CA ASP A 574 28.04 -6.08 -12.14
C ASP A 574 27.19 -7.10 -12.90
N PRO A 575 27.79 -7.92 -13.79
CA PRO A 575 27.07 -8.99 -14.43
C PRO A 575 26.44 -9.95 -13.41
N ARG A 576 25.16 -10.22 -13.58
CA ARG A 576 24.37 -11.20 -12.84
C ARG A 576 24.95 -12.60 -13.08
N PRO A 577 25.25 -13.36 -12.01
CA PRO A 577 25.84 -14.68 -12.16
C PRO A 577 24.81 -15.71 -12.65
N GLY A 578 25.26 -16.68 -13.44
CA GLY A 578 24.48 -17.86 -13.80
C GLY A 578 23.45 -17.62 -14.92
N ASN A 579 22.48 -18.52 -15.02
CA ASN A 579 21.41 -18.45 -16.00
C ASN A 579 20.32 -17.46 -15.54
N LEU A 580 20.03 -16.44 -16.35
CA LEU A 580 18.94 -15.49 -16.09
C LEU A 580 17.55 -16.13 -16.28
N ILE A 581 17.49 -17.25 -17.00
CA ILE A 581 16.34 -18.14 -17.05
C ILE A 581 16.54 -19.16 -15.92
N THR A 582 16.19 -18.79 -14.69
CA THR A 582 16.48 -19.60 -13.48
C THR A 582 15.86 -20.99 -13.50
N SER A 583 14.87 -21.23 -14.36
CA SER A 583 14.30 -22.56 -14.59
C SER A 583 15.18 -23.49 -15.41
N GLY A 584 16.14 -22.97 -16.19
CA GLY A 584 16.94 -23.74 -17.15
C GLY A 584 16.16 -24.44 -18.25
N GLY A 585 14.84 -24.23 -18.33
CA GLY A 585 13.96 -25.09 -19.11
C GLY A 585 13.70 -26.45 -18.47
N THR A 586 13.72 -26.58 -17.13
CA THR A 586 13.48 -27.86 -16.43
C THR A 586 12.10 -28.50 -16.76
N PHE A 587 11.18 -27.79 -17.45
CA PHE A 587 9.93 -28.27 -18.10
C PHE A 587 9.23 -29.46 -17.43
N THR A 588 9.13 -29.48 -16.10
CA THR A 588 8.46 -30.56 -15.36
C THR A 588 6.94 -30.34 -15.36
N PRO A 589 6.12 -31.41 -15.40
CA PRO A 589 4.65 -31.28 -15.39
C PRO A 589 4.09 -30.52 -14.18
N SER A 590 4.82 -30.52 -13.04
CA SER A 590 4.44 -29.79 -11.83
C SER A 590 4.60 -28.27 -11.95
N LEU A 591 5.33 -27.75 -12.95
CA LEU A 591 5.36 -26.32 -13.29
C LEU A 591 4.03 -25.86 -13.93
N PHE A 592 3.27 -26.77 -14.53
CA PHE A 592 2.08 -26.41 -15.32
C PHE A 592 0.78 -26.96 -14.72
N SER A 593 0.80 -27.55 -13.52
CA SER A 593 -0.39 -28.09 -12.86
C SER A 593 -1.10 -27.04 -12.00
N SER A 594 -2.35 -26.77 -12.32
CA SER A 594 -3.25 -26.00 -11.49
C SER A 594 -3.57 -26.77 -10.19
N HIS A 595 -3.32 -26.13 -9.04
CA HIS A 595 -4.18 -26.11 -7.85
C HIS A 595 -3.82 -26.81 -6.52
N ASN A 596 -2.77 -27.62 -6.29
CA ASN A 596 -2.67 -28.26 -4.95
C ASN A 596 -1.31 -28.82 -4.49
N GLU A 597 -0.19 -28.09 -4.57
CA GLU A 597 1.04 -28.53 -3.88
C GLU A 597 1.81 -27.41 -3.16
N ALA A 598 2.51 -27.80 -2.10
CA ALA A 598 3.28 -27.09 -1.06
C ALA A 598 3.61 -25.58 -1.22
N PRO A 599 3.70 -24.83 -0.09
CA PRO A 599 3.88 -23.36 -0.07
C PRO A 599 5.19 -22.84 -0.70
N ASP A 600 6.19 -23.69 -0.94
CA ASP A 600 7.43 -23.32 -1.64
C ASP A 600 7.32 -23.43 -3.18
N SER A 601 6.10 -23.66 -3.67
CA SER A 601 5.81 -23.97 -5.07
C SER A 601 5.14 -22.83 -5.85
N PHE A 602 5.17 -21.60 -5.32
CA PHE A 602 4.68 -20.37 -5.98
C PHE A 602 5.42 -20.00 -7.28
N ARG A 603 6.58 -20.61 -7.58
CA ARG A 603 7.41 -20.28 -8.75
C ARG A 603 6.92 -20.84 -10.10
N LYS A 604 5.72 -21.40 -10.17
CA LYS A 604 5.52 -22.55 -11.08
C LYS A 604 5.45 -22.27 -12.57
N ARG A 605 5.31 -21.04 -13.08
CA ARG A 605 5.57 -20.80 -14.53
C ARG A 605 6.83 -20.09 -14.89
N ASN A 606 7.74 -19.79 -13.96
CA ASN A 606 9.07 -19.20 -14.23
C ASN A 606 9.09 -18.35 -15.52
N ASN A 607 8.18 -17.38 -15.67
CA ASN A 607 8.07 -16.51 -16.85
C ASN A 607 7.93 -17.13 -18.27
N TRP A 608 7.67 -18.43 -18.43
CA TRP A 608 7.44 -19.07 -19.72
C TRP A 608 6.04 -18.80 -20.28
N ASN A 609 5.98 -18.41 -21.56
CA ASN A 609 4.76 -18.07 -22.29
C ASN A 609 4.73 -18.76 -23.65
N THR A 610 3.53 -19.16 -24.10
CA THR A 610 3.31 -19.74 -25.43
C THR A 610 2.34 -18.91 -26.26
N VAL A 611 2.53 -18.93 -27.58
CA VAL A 611 1.54 -18.55 -28.59
C VAL A 611 1.12 -19.80 -29.33
N GLU A 612 -0.19 -20.08 -29.35
CA GLU A 612 -0.75 -21.28 -29.94
C GLU A 612 -1.99 -20.91 -30.76
N PHE A 613 -1.84 -20.73 -32.08
CA PHE A 613 -2.99 -20.46 -32.93
C PHE A 613 -3.74 -21.75 -33.28
N ASP A 614 -5.07 -21.70 -33.14
CA ASP A 614 -5.98 -22.78 -33.53
C ASP A 614 -5.73 -23.22 -34.98
N GLY A 615 -5.45 -24.51 -35.17
CA GLY A 615 -5.15 -25.09 -36.48
C GLY A 615 -3.71 -24.89 -36.97
N VAL A 616 -2.81 -24.41 -36.12
CA VAL A 616 -1.34 -24.37 -36.34
C VAL A 616 -0.63 -25.35 -35.41
N VAL A 617 -0.92 -25.28 -34.11
CA VAL A 617 -0.37 -26.16 -33.06
C VAL A 617 -1.37 -27.27 -32.74
N ALA A 618 -0.89 -28.50 -32.59
CA ALA A 618 -1.70 -29.66 -32.23
C ALA A 618 -1.74 -29.88 -30.72
N ASP A 619 -0.57 -29.76 -30.07
CA ASP A 619 -0.37 -29.97 -28.64
C ASP A 619 0.96 -29.33 -28.21
N ILE A 620 1.04 -28.89 -26.95
CA ILE A 620 2.30 -28.55 -26.27
C ILE A 620 2.40 -29.39 -25.00
N SER A 621 3.50 -30.11 -24.84
CA SER A 621 3.77 -30.93 -23.66
C SER A 621 5.10 -30.57 -23.00
N TRP A 622 5.13 -30.71 -21.67
CA TRP A 622 6.24 -30.32 -20.81
C TRP A 622 6.63 -31.51 -19.95
N ASN A 623 7.68 -32.24 -20.34
CA ASN A 623 8.12 -33.43 -19.62
C ASN A 623 9.65 -33.55 -19.61
N ASN A 624 10.28 -32.70 -18.79
CA ASN A 624 11.73 -32.43 -18.73
C ASN A 624 12.30 -31.77 -20.00
N GLU A 625 11.59 -31.83 -21.12
CA GLU A 625 11.81 -31.03 -22.33
C GLU A 625 10.46 -30.42 -22.75
N VAL A 626 10.48 -29.32 -23.52
CA VAL A 626 9.28 -28.82 -24.18
C VAL A 626 9.15 -29.49 -25.54
N ASN A 627 7.98 -30.08 -25.82
CA ASN A 627 7.63 -30.63 -27.13
C ASN A 627 6.41 -29.91 -27.69
N ILE A 628 6.55 -29.40 -28.91
CA ILE A 628 5.52 -28.62 -29.59
C ILE A 628 5.16 -29.34 -30.89
N ASP A 629 3.99 -29.98 -30.89
CA ASP A 629 3.50 -30.74 -32.02
C ASP A 629 2.78 -29.82 -33.01
N MET A 630 3.22 -29.84 -34.27
CA MET A 630 2.71 -28.95 -35.31
C MET A 630 1.66 -29.64 -36.19
N ILE A 631 0.56 -28.93 -36.51
CA ILE A 631 -0.42 -29.33 -37.52
C ILE A 631 0.07 -28.94 -38.92
N ARG A 632 0.52 -27.68 -39.07
CA ARG A 632 0.98 -27.11 -40.35
C ARG A 632 1.95 -25.96 -40.14
N ALA A 633 2.68 -25.60 -41.19
CA ALA A 633 3.42 -24.34 -41.22
C ALA A 633 2.45 -23.14 -41.39
N ALA A 634 2.86 -21.99 -40.87
CA ALA A 634 2.19 -20.72 -41.00
C ALA A 634 3.05 -19.68 -41.73
N ASN A 635 2.40 -18.64 -42.27
CA ASN A 635 3.08 -17.52 -42.92
C ASN A 635 3.75 -16.59 -41.90
N ARG A 636 3.24 -16.57 -40.66
CA ARG A 636 3.79 -15.80 -39.54
C ARG A 636 4.49 -16.77 -38.60
N PRO A 637 5.82 -16.73 -38.51
CA PRO A 637 6.60 -17.68 -37.70
C PRO A 637 6.18 -17.76 -36.22
N TRP A 638 5.67 -16.67 -35.66
CA TRP A 638 5.23 -16.55 -34.27
C TRP A 638 3.83 -17.12 -33.99
N GLU A 639 3.07 -17.58 -34.99
CA GLU A 639 1.76 -18.28 -34.77
C GLU A 639 1.92 -19.58 -33.96
N SER A 640 3.16 -20.02 -33.76
CA SER A 640 3.61 -20.95 -32.72
C SER A 640 4.90 -20.38 -32.15
N GLN A 641 4.90 -20.02 -30.87
CA GLN A 641 6.04 -19.41 -30.20
C GLN A 641 6.13 -19.88 -28.76
N ILE A 642 7.36 -20.03 -28.27
CA ILE A 642 7.63 -20.07 -26.83
C ILE A 642 8.55 -18.90 -26.48
N SER A 643 8.31 -18.26 -25.34
CA SER A 643 9.11 -17.13 -24.87
C SER A 643 9.24 -17.11 -23.36
N HIS A 644 10.27 -16.43 -22.85
CA HIS A 644 10.52 -16.26 -21.42
C HIS A 644 10.89 -14.81 -21.12
N ALA A 645 10.16 -14.14 -20.24
CA ALA A 645 10.46 -12.77 -19.83
C ALA A 645 11.76 -12.69 -19.02
N VAL A 646 12.62 -11.74 -19.35
CA VAL A 646 13.93 -11.52 -18.72
C VAL A 646 14.37 -10.08 -18.93
N THR A 647 14.86 -9.45 -17.87
CA THR A 647 15.49 -8.13 -17.95
C THR A 647 16.81 -8.21 -18.69
N VAL A 648 17.03 -7.29 -19.63
CA VAL A 648 18.28 -7.13 -20.38
C VAL A 648 18.81 -5.72 -20.21
N ILE A 649 20.14 -5.58 -20.12
CA ILE A 649 20.81 -4.31 -19.84
C ILE A 649 21.52 -3.80 -21.10
N GLY A 650 21.37 -2.51 -21.39
CA GLY A 650 22.01 -1.81 -22.50
C GLY A 650 23.53 -1.83 -22.39
N GLY A 651 24.21 -1.99 -23.52
CA GLY A 651 25.67 -2.09 -23.60
C GLY A 651 26.26 -3.42 -23.11
N GLN A 652 25.47 -4.30 -22.47
CA GLN A 652 25.91 -5.58 -21.95
C GLN A 652 25.90 -6.65 -23.06
N GLU A 653 26.92 -7.51 -23.06
CA GLU A 653 26.97 -8.70 -23.91
C GLU A 653 26.21 -9.84 -23.25
N TYR A 654 25.48 -10.61 -24.05
CA TYR A 654 24.72 -11.79 -23.64
C TYR A 654 25.01 -12.96 -24.56
N THR A 655 24.85 -14.17 -24.01
CA THR A 655 24.87 -15.41 -24.78
C THR A 655 23.59 -16.21 -24.51
N LEU A 656 22.80 -16.46 -25.56
CA LEU A 656 21.64 -17.35 -25.55
C LEU A 656 22.08 -18.77 -25.95
N CYS A 657 21.82 -19.74 -25.09
CA CYS A 657 22.15 -21.16 -25.28
C CYS A 657 20.91 -22.04 -25.15
N TYR A 658 20.77 -23.06 -25.99
CA TYR A 658 19.68 -24.03 -25.93
C TYR A 658 20.00 -25.29 -26.74
N ASP A 659 19.38 -26.41 -26.37
CA ASP A 659 19.38 -27.64 -27.14
C ASP A 659 18.04 -27.81 -27.87
N ALA A 660 18.09 -28.21 -29.14
CA ALA A 660 16.86 -28.43 -29.91
C ALA A 660 17.00 -29.54 -30.98
N LYS A 661 15.88 -30.19 -31.30
CA LYS A 661 15.72 -31.13 -32.43
C LYS A 661 14.27 -31.16 -32.95
N ALA A 662 14.02 -31.90 -34.02
CA ALA A 662 12.69 -32.13 -34.59
C ALA A 662 12.58 -33.53 -35.22
N ARG A 663 11.37 -34.04 -35.49
CA ARG A 663 11.19 -35.33 -36.18
C ARG A 663 11.70 -35.36 -37.62
N ALA A 664 11.95 -34.20 -38.21
CA ALA A 664 12.54 -34.03 -39.54
C ALA A 664 13.22 -32.68 -39.65
N ASN A 665 14.07 -32.51 -40.67
CA ASN A 665 14.81 -31.27 -40.87
C ASN A 665 13.85 -30.08 -41.02
N ARG A 666 14.03 -29.04 -40.20
CA ARG A 666 13.20 -27.83 -40.25
C ARG A 666 13.94 -26.59 -39.73
N PRO A 667 13.59 -25.38 -40.20
CA PRO A 667 14.11 -24.16 -39.62
C PRO A 667 13.39 -23.83 -38.30
N MET A 668 14.07 -23.19 -37.36
CA MET A 668 13.47 -22.45 -36.24
C MET A 668 14.16 -21.10 -36.10
N THR A 669 13.63 -20.19 -35.29
CA THR A 669 14.23 -18.86 -35.09
C THR A 669 14.23 -18.50 -33.62
N ALA A 670 15.37 -18.05 -33.10
CA ALA A 670 15.54 -17.58 -31.72
C ALA A 670 15.99 -16.12 -31.72
N TYR A 671 15.61 -15.34 -30.71
CA TYR A 671 16.02 -13.94 -30.55
C TYR A 671 15.61 -13.38 -29.18
N THR A 672 16.00 -12.13 -28.89
CA THR A 672 15.43 -11.34 -27.81
C THR A 672 14.65 -10.15 -28.36
N ASP A 673 13.56 -9.75 -27.70
CA ASP A 673 12.76 -8.58 -28.07
C ASP A 673 12.22 -7.81 -26.85
N THR A 674 11.63 -6.63 -27.09
CA THR A 674 11.06 -5.73 -26.06
C THR A 674 9.68 -6.14 -25.52
N ASN A 675 9.21 -7.35 -25.85
CA ASN A 675 7.91 -7.90 -25.43
C ASN A 675 6.67 -7.02 -25.82
N MET A 676 5.48 -7.48 -25.42
CA MET A 676 4.13 -6.86 -25.32
C MET A 676 3.68 -5.73 -26.26
N ASP A 677 4.43 -4.65 -26.43
CA ASP A 677 3.95 -3.42 -27.08
C ASP A 677 4.58 -3.15 -28.44
N ARG A 678 5.88 -3.44 -28.59
CA ARG A 678 6.63 -3.13 -29.81
C ARG A 678 7.27 -4.36 -30.45
N TRP A 679 7.56 -5.40 -29.64
CA TRP A 679 8.27 -6.61 -30.08
C TRP A 679 9.53 -6.27 -30.90
N GLU A 680 10.21 -5.20 -30.52
CA GLU A 680 11.41 -4.73 -31.21
C GLU A 680 12.56 -5.66 -30.87
N ASN A 681 13.27 -6.14 -31.90
CA ASN A 681 14.37 -7.07 -31.69
C ASN A 681 15.52 -6.38 -30.95
N THR A 682 15.91 -6.92 -29.80
CA THR A 682 16.99 -6.37 -28.97
C THR A 682 18.32 -7.08 -29.21
N SER A 683 18.32 -8.29 -29.77
CA SER A 683 19.54 -9.06 -30.11
C SER A 683 20.24 -8.58 -31.39
N GLY A 684 19.77 -7.50 -32.01
CA GLY A 684 20.26 -6.92 -33.27
C GLY A 684 19.92 -7.72 -34.54
N GLN A 685 19.56 -9.00 -34.39
CA GLN A 685 19.09 -9.88 -35.46
C GLN A 685 18.27 -11.05 -34.92
N GLN A 686 17.59 -11.75 -35.82
CA GLN A 686 16.97 -13.05 -35.56
C GLN A 686 17.89 -14.20 -35.95
N PHE A 687 18.09 -15.16 -35.03
CA PHE A 687 18.95 -16.31 -35.23
C PHE A 687 18.18 -17.48 -35.82
N ARG A 688 18.23 -17.63 -37.15
CA ARG A 688 17.62 -18.77 -37.84
C ARG A 688 18.57 -19.96 -37.85
N VAL A 689 18.11 -21.10 -37.34
CA VAL A 689 18.86 -22.36 -37.31
C VAL A 689 18.06 -23.50 -37.94
N ASP A 690 18.76 -24.49 -38.50
CA ASP A 690 18.14 -25.69 -39.05
C ASP A 690 18.31 -26.87 -38.07
N LEU A 691 17.18 -27.39 -37.61
CA LEU A 691 17.10 -28.57 -36.76
C LEU A 691 17.23 -29.85 -37.58
N THR A 692 17.74 -30.88 -36.93
CA THR A 692 17.79 -32.25 -37.43
C THR A 692 17.04 -33.20 -36.49
N THR A 693 17.12 -34.51 -36.75
CA THR A 693 16.54 -35.55 -35.89
C THR A 693 17.38 -35.88 -34.65
N GLN A 694 18.53 -35.23 -34.49
CA GLN A 694 19.40 -35.36 -33.31
C GLN A 694 19.43 -34.04 -32.56
N TYR A 695 19.60 -34.10 -31.24
CA TYR A 695 19.82 -32.90 -30.44
C TYR A 695 21.07 -32.15 -30.89
N GLN A 696 20.90 -30.84 -31.05
CA GLN A 696 21.97 -29.90 -31.39
C GLN A 696 21.95 -28.76 -30.39
N THR A 697 23.14 -28.40 -29.90
CA THR A 697 23.33 -27.24 -29.06
C THR A 697 23.58 -26.01 -29.92
N PHE A 698 22.85 -24.93 -29.63
CA PHE A 698 22.98 -23.65 -30.30
C PHE A 698 23.48 -22.60 -29.30
N LYS A 699 24.36 -21.70 -29.77
CA LYS A 699 24.95 -20.60 -29.00
C LYS A 699 24.92 -19.34 -29.84
N HIS A 700 24.28 -18.29 -29.34
CA HIS A 700 24.23 -16.97 -30.00
C HIS A 700 24.68 -15.89 -29.02
N THR A 701 25.79 -15.21 -29.35
CA THR A 701 26.31 -14.09 -28.56
C THR A 701 25.98 -12.77 -29.26
N PHE A 702 25.48 -11.80 -28.50
CA PHE A 702 25.05 -10.50 -29.01
C PHE A 702 25.13 -9.44 -27.90
N THR A 703 25.09 -8.16 -28.29
CA THR A 703 25.06 -7.02 -27.36
C THR A 703 23.68 -6.38 -27.43
N ILE A 704 23.11 -6.10 -26.25
CA ILE A 704 21.84 -5.39 -26.13
C ILE A 704 22.12 -3.89 -26.24
N ALA A 705 21.35 -3.18 -27.08
CA ALA A 705 21.58 -1.76 -27.32
C ALA A 705 21.06 -0.87 -26.19
N GLU A 706 19.84 -1.16 -25.70
CA GLU A 706 19.13 -0.37 -24.70
C GLU A 706 18.59 -1.30 -23.61
N THR A 707 18.57 -0.84 -22.36
CA THR A 707 18.01 -1.60 -21.25
C THR A 707 16.51 -1.79 -21.44
N ASP A 708 16.05 -3.02 -21.23
CA ASP A 708 14.64 -3.36 -21.17
C ASP A 708 14.38 -4.26 -19.96
N LEU A 709 13.65 -3.72 -18.98
CA LEU A 709 13.30 -4.40 -17.75
C LEU A 709 12.29 -5.52 -17.96
N ARG A 710 11.55 -5.51 -19.08
CA ARG A 710 10.50 -6.49 -19.45
C ARG A 710 10.82 -7.23 -20.75
N GLY A 711 12.07 -7.20 -21.19
CA GLY A 711 12.54 -7.93 -22.36
C GLY A 711 12.20 -9.42 -22.29
N ARG A 712 12.34 -10.14 -23.40
CA ARG A 712 12.16 -11.60 -23.40
C ARG A 712 13.09 -12.30 -24.37
N VAL A 713 13.38 -13.55 -24.06
CA VAL A 713 13.86 -14.53 -25.04
C VAL A 713 12.66 -15.12 -25.76
N ALA A 714 12.70 -15.22 -27.09
CA ALA A 714 11.62 -15.77 -27.89
C ALA A 714 12.12 -16.76 -28.94
N PHE A 715 11.30 -17.77 -29.21
CA PHE A 715 11.53 -18.81 -30.21
C PHE A 715 10.29 -18.95 -31.10
N ASP A 716 10.44 -18.64 -32.39
CA ASP A 716 9.40 -18.79 -33.41
C ASP A 716 9.49 -20.16 -34.06
N LEU A 717 8.34 -20.85 -34.12
CA LEU A 717 8.26 -22.28 -34.41
C LEU A 717 7.28 -22.63 -35.54
N ALA A 718 6.46 -21.70 -36.04
CA ALA A 718 5.46 -22.03 -37.07
C ALA A 718 6.01 -22.14 -38.50
N GLN A 719 7.32 -22.05 -38.72
CA GLN A 719 7.93 -22.09 -40.07
C GLN A 719 7.84 -23.47 -40.75
N SER A 720 7.42 -24.53 -40.04
CA SER A 720 7.41 -25.92 -40.52
C SER A 720 6.24 -26.71 -39.91
N PRO A 721 5.69 -27.73 -40.61
CA PRO A 721 4.71 -28.66 -40.04
C PRO A 721 5.34 -29.74 -39.15
N HIS A 722 6.66 -29.73 -38.94
CA HIS A 722 7.33 -30.68 -38.06
C HIS A 722 7.42 -30.12 -36.63
N ASP A 723 7.31 -31.03 -35.66
CA ASP A 723 7.46 -30.77 -34.23
C ASP A 723 8.80 -30.12 -33.88
N VAL A 724 8.87 -29.57 -32.69
CA VAL A 724 10.11 -29.05 -32.09
C VAL A 724 10.21 -29.56 -30.66
N GLN A 725 11.38 -30.08 -30.31
CA GLN A 725 11.75 -30.47 -28.95
C GLN A 725 12.91 -29.61 -28.50
N MET A 726 12.80 -28.96 -27.33
CA MET A 726 13.83 -28.08 -26.78
C MET A 726 14.06 -28.31 -25.29
N ASP A 727 15.29 -28.08 -24.86
CA ASP A 727 15.74 -28.20 -23.46
C ASP A 727 16.99 -27.33 -23.22
N ASN A 728 17.46 -27.26 -21.97
CA ASN A 728 18.69 -26.59 -21.53
C ASN A 728 18.75 -25.11 -21.98
N ILE A 729 17.64 -24.38 -21.81
CA ILE A 729 17.53 -23.01 -22.31
C ILE A 729 18.08 -22.04 -21.28
N GLY A 730 19.08 -21.26 -21.68
CA GLY A 730 19.67 -20.24 -20.82
C GLY A 730 20.09 -18.97 -21.54
N LEU A 731 19.99 -17.86 -20.80
CA LEU A 731 20.52 -16.56 -21.17
C LEU A 731 21.55 -16.16 -20.12
N TYR A 732 22.78 -15.91 -20.56
CA TYR A 732 23.91 -15.60 -19.68
C TYR A 732 24.48 -14.23 -20.03
N GLU A 733 24.91 -13.47 -19.02
CA GLU A 733 25.69 -12.26 -19.24
C GLU A 733 27.14 -12.61 -19.56
N GLY A 734 27.64 -12.06 -20.67
CA GLY A 734 28.95 -12.32 -21.26
C GLY A 734 28.93 -13.26 -22.46
N SER A 735 30.12 -13.74 -22.83
CA SER A 735 30.35 -14.50 -24.07
C SER A 735 30.19 -16.03 -23.94
N GLU A 736 29.86 -16.54 -22.75
CA GLU A 736 29.88 -17.98 -22.47
C GLU A 736 28.53 -18.50 -21.96
N CYS A 737 28.24 -19.77 -22.28
CA CYS A 737 27.15 -20.49 -21.65
C CYS A 737 27.57 -20.93 -20.24
N GLY A 738 26.63 -20.93 -19.31
CA GLY A 738 26.78 -21.53 -17.98
C GLY A 738 26.10 -22.89 -17.86
N ASP A 739 25.82 -23.28 -16.62
CA ASP A 739 24.93 -24.40 -16.31
C ASP A 739 23.48 -23.99 -16.69
N PRO A 740 22.75 -24.78 -17.49
CA PRO A 740 21.35 -24.51 -17.82
C PRO A 740 20.45 -24.51 -16.60
#